data_AF-A0A7V5MQ70-F1
#
_entry.id   AF-A0A7V5MQ70-F1
#
_cell.length_a   1.000
_cell.length_b   1.000
_cell.length_c   1.000
_cell.angle_alpha   90.00
_cell.angle_beta   90.00
_cell.angle_gamma   90.00
#
_symmetry.space_group_name_H-M   'P 1'
#
loop_
_entity.id
_entity.type
_entity.pdbx_description
1 polymer ?
#
loop_
_entity_poly.entity_id
_entity_poly.type
_entity_poly.pdbx_seq_one_letter_code
_entity_poly.pdbx_strand_id
1 'polypeptide(L)'
;MSEEPRYRVVLESFDAGRELELVVLLSKLSGKPFDQIRPHLGNLPWKLASSMPESKARKLASQLEKEGAVVRLEQVEGQSGGSGAAGRQPPAAGGGGFRPPAPLGLGRRLRWALRIAFGTKLTQIGLILITGLASLIGSLVTGLLTGGAMLSVMPAMGEGGTPPDPAAMLQAMTSPGFLAAIAIQLVVMMLIWGLYQAALLRLAPEYFRQGGRPPFGRLLRGAFARVPDLLSTAAIVFLPLAALPLLALMFVDPDAPERTALAVGGGFLVSMVLTFALFLVMPVAANEPVGPVRALVRGWRLASGYRWRFLGHVIVLLLLMLGVMMLATLGVGAVASLAAQVDLVLAAIVGPLAYFAEVLLLLFMATAFPVLATLFYLEARARHEGACFDWREVPADDWPTCDVGDEPPGRGIRAWGELLLVNGAILGLIYLATPLVEQRLGELAVQFQALMPDQPASSKAGQGRHEQSTVVPGLDVEQGSGTGARPLTLPTGPRFGDGTLSIRRDLFFSDEKDPRLWVRLRADGLFPGMKPGAIPGKAVQVRIREARARNGRNLYNAASRFERNTFFHELQWMHDGKSLTALRTVHLLPGVKQADDIVLIKGELVMEGSDIGRMTVPFALRDDQPVRFELEAGRIRPAGDRPPGSGQMSEAKTRSAPLPKDPNEAAYALYQQGRYRESIRMLDRIIADDPKNSWAWYTRAWAYWKLGDRDKAYADVAMACDLGYEEACSLKRQ
;
A
#
# COMPACT_ATOMS: atom_id res chain seq x y z
N MET A 1 4.03 -4.50 59.49
CA MET A 1 5.00 -3.39 59.39
C MET A 1 4.18 -2.11 59.34
N SER A 2 4.28 -1.24 60.35
CA SER A 2 3.56 0.04 60.37
C SER A 2 4.04 0.90 59.20
N GLU A 3 3.15 1.33 58.31
CA GLU A 3 3.51 2.29 57.26
C GLU A 3 3.95 3.60 57.91
N GLU A 4 5.21 3.98 57.69
CA GLU A 4 5.77 5.23 58.17
C GLU A 4 5.00 6.40 57.53
N PRO A 5 4.52 7.38 58.32
CA PRO A 5 3.78 8.53 57.79
C PRO A 5 4.63 9.27 56.75
N ARG A 6 3.99 9.70 55.67
CA ARG A 6 4.68 10.41 54.58
C ARG A 6 4.57 11.91 54.78
N TYR A 7 5.66 12.62 54.54
CA TYR A 7 5.78 14.07 54.67
C TYR A 7 6.24 14.71 53.36
N ARG A 8 5.88 15.97 53.17
CA ARG A 8 6.35 16.85 52.11
C ARG A 8 7.23 17.93 52.73
N VAL A 9 8.38 18.20 52.10
CA VAL A 9 9.36 19.21 52.53
C VAL A 9 9.09 20.51 51.79
N VAL A 10 8.80 21.58 52.53
CA VAL A 10 8.49 22.93 52.01
C VAL A 10 9.57 23.89 52.49
N LEU A 11 10.25 24.56 51.57
CA LEU A 11 11.19 25.63 51.87
C LEU A 11 10.43 26.94 52.03
N GLU A 12 10.44 27.55 53.22
CA GLU A 12 9.68 28.78 53.52
C GLU A 12 10.50 30.05 53.32
N SER A 13 11.76 30.04 53.75
CA SER A 13 12.70 31.14 53.60
C SER A 13 14.13 30.60 53.60
N PHE A 14 15.13 31.44 53.29
CA PHE A 14 16.53 31.08 53.42
C PHE A 14 17.39 32.32 53.70
N ASP A 15 18.59 32.10 54.23
CA ASP A 15 19.59 33.14 54.41
C ASP A 15 20.23 33.53 53.06
N ALA A 16 20.00 34.78 52.63
CA ALA A 16 20.55 35.31 51.39
C ALA A 16 22.09 35.28 51.34
N GLY A 17 22.76 35.33 52.50
CA GLY A 17 24.22 35.19 52.60
C GLY A 17 24.75 33.80 52.27
N ARG A 18 23.86 32.79 52.19
CA ARG A 18 24.18 31.38 51.91
C ARG A 18 23.43 30.83 50.70
N GLU A 19 22.96 31.72 49.82
CA GLU A 19 22.21 31.36 48.60
C GLU A 19 23.01 30.37 47.74
N LEU A 20 24.32 30.60 47.60
CA LEU A 20 25.16 29.79 46.72
C LEU A 20 25.29 28.35 47.22
N GLU A 21 25.52 28.16 48.51
CA GLU A 21 25.60 26.85 49.17
C GLU A 21 24.28 26.10 49.08
N LEU A 22 23.16 26.81 49.30
CA LEU A 22 21.82 26.24 49.18
C LEU A 22 21.53 25.79 47.74
N VAL A 23 21.85 26.62 46.73
CA VAL A 23 21.65 26.24 45.32
C VAL A 23 22.55 25.06 44.92
N VAL A 24 23.79 24.99 45.40
CA VAL A 24 24.70 23.86 45.17
C VAL A 24 24.11 22.56 45.74
N LEU A 25 23.60 22.60 46.98
CA LEU A 25 22.98 21.45 47.61
C LEU A 25 21.73 21.01 46.84
N LEU A 26 20.86 21.95 46.46
CA LEU A 26 19.64 21.67 45.69
C LEU A 26 19.93 21.13 44.29
N SER A 27 20.99 21.62 43.64
CA SER A 27 21.47 21.13 42.34
C SER A 27 21.91 19.67 42.45
N LYS A 28 22.71 19.35 43.47
CA LYS A 28 23.17 17.99 43.73
C LYS A 28 22.04 17.02 44.07
N LEU A 29 21.03 17.48 44.82
CA LEU A 29 19.89 16.65 45.23
C LEU A 29 18.86 16.44 44.11
N SER A 30 18.65 17.44 43.25
CA SER A 30 17.64 17.39 42.18
C SER A 30 18.18 16.95 40.82
N GLY A 31 19.50 17.01 40.61
CA GLY A 31 20.14 16.78 39.31
C GLY A 31 19.85 17.88 38.27
N LYS A 32 19.31 19.04 38.70
CA LYS A 32 19.00 20.17 37.82
C LYS A 32 20.14 21.21 37.84
N PRO A 33 20.41 21.88 36.70
CA PRO A 33 21.44 22.93 36.64
C PRO A 33 21.01 24.20 37.40
N PHE A 34 22.00 25.01 37.79
CA PHE A 34 21.86 26.18 38.68
C PHE A 34 20.82 27.22 38.19
N ASP A 35 20.77 27.44 36.87
CA ASP A 35 19.87 28.35 36.17
C ASP A 35 18.40 27.97 36.32
N GLN A 36 18.09 26.69 36.54
CA GLN A 36 16.73 26.20 36.74
C GLN A 36 16.28 26.24 38.20
N ILE A 37 17.20 26.38 39.17
CA ILE A 37 16.88 26.37 40.61
C ILE A 37 16.70 27.79 41.13
N ARG A 38 17.57 28.71 40.70
CA ARG A 38 17.60 30.09 41.19
C ARG A 38 16.26 30.83 41.09
N PRO A 39 15.46 30.70 40.01
CA PRO A 39 14.14 31.34 39.91
C PRO A 39 13.14 30.85 40.97
N HIS A 40 13.27 29.62 41.48
CA HIS A 40 12.39 29.09 42.52
C HIS A 40 12.70 29.66 43.90
N LEU A 41 13.97 29.99 44.18
CA LEU A 41 14.34 30.67 45.43
C LEU A 41 13.79 32.10 45.50
N GLY A 42 13.53 32.74 44.36
CA GLY A 42 12.83 34.01 44.29
C GLY A 42 11.31 33.94 44.57
N ASN A 43 10.72 32.74 44.62
CA ASN A 43 9.29 32.51 44.75
C ASN A 43 8.99 31.50 45.87
N LEU A 44 9.27 31.88 47.12
CA LEU A 44 8.97 31.08 48.31
C LEU A 44 7.53 31.32 48.80
N PRO A 45 6.86 30.31 49.43
CA PRO A 45 7.38 29.00 49.81
C PRO A 45 7.44 27.98 48.66
N TRP A 46 8.53 27.21 48.57
CA TRP A 46 8.78 26.25 47.49
C TRP A 46 8.70 24.79 47.97
N LYS A 47 7.90 23.96 47.30
CA LYS A 47 7.72 22.53 47.62
C LYS A 47 8.77 21.68 46.88
N LEU A 48 9.70 21.10 47.64
CA LEU A 48 10.91 20.46 47.11
C LEU A 48 10.71 19.04 46.52
N ALA A 49 9.69 18.30 46.98
CA ALA A 49 9.49 16.90 46.58
C ALA A 49 8.04 16.40 46.72
N SER A 50 7.74 15.28 46.04
CA SER A 50 6.56 14.45 46.31
C SER A 50 6.69 13.74 47.67
N SER A 51 5.58 13.30 48.27
CA SER A 51 5.54 12.75 49.64
C SER A 51 6.64 11.68 49.86
N MET A 52 7.38 11.75 50.96
CA MET A 52 8.45 10.80 51.30
C MET A 52 8.31 10.31 52.75
N PRO A 53 8.85 9.13 53.10
CA PRO A 53 8.81 8.64 54.49
C PRO A 53 9.40 9.65 55.48
N GLU A 54 8.84 9.75 56.68
CA GLU A 54 9.21 10.72 57.71
C GLU A 54 10.72 10.79 57.97
N SER A 55 11.38 9.63 58.11
CA SER A 55 12.83 9.53 58.31
C SER A 55 13.64 10.21 57.20
N LYS A 56 13.22 10.07 55.94
CA LYS A 56 13.85 10.73 54.79
C LYS A 56 13.53 12.23 54.74
N ALA A 57 12.29 12.60 55.06
CA ALA A 57 11.85 13.99 55.09
C ALA A 57 12.63 14.80 56.14
N ARG A 58 12.77 14.26 57.37
CA ARG A 58 13.55 14.87 58.45
C ARG A 58 15.03 14.98 58.12
N LYS A 59 15.61 13.95 57.48
CA LYS A 59 17.02 13.98 57.04
C LYS A 59 17.26 15.07 55.99
N LEU A 60 16.35 15.21 55.02
CA LEU A 60 16.42 16.23 53.99
C LEU A 60 16.23 17.64 54.58
N ALA A 61 15.25 17.83 55.47
CA ALA A 61 15.04 19.10 56.16
C ALA A 61 16.30 19.52 56.94
N SER A 62 16.90 18.60 57.71
CA SER A 62 18.14 18.89 58.44
C SER A 62 19.33 19.26 57.55
N GLN A 63 19.42 18.68 56.34
CA GLN A 63 20.47 19.06 55.38
C GLN A 63 20.26 20.46 54.82
N LEU A 64 19.02 20.84 54.55
CA LEU A 64 18.66 22.18 54.06
C LEU A 64 18.85 23.23 55.15
N GLU A 65 18.40 22.96 56.37
CA GLU A 65 18.56 23.85 57.52
C GLU A 65 20.02 24.17 57.85
N LYS A 66 20.93 23.21 57.66
CA LYS A 66 22.38 23.43 57.79
C LYS A 66 22.95 24.44 56.79
N GLU A 67 22.33 24.55 55.62
CA GLU A 67 22.69 25.51 54.58
C GLU A 67 21.87 26.81 54.67
N GLY A 68 21.23 27.07 55.82
CA GLY A 68 20.54 28.34 56.08
C GLY A 68 19.11 28.41 55.54
N ALA A 69 18.50 27.28 55.18
CA ALA A 69 17.11 27.23 54.74
C ALA A 69 16.14 27.00 55.91
N VAL A 70 14.99 27.68 55.92
CA VAL A 70 13.88 27.43 56.85
C VAL A 70 12.89 26.49 56.19
N VAL A 71 12.64 25.35 56.83
CA VAL A 71 11.89 24.24 56.22
C VAL A 71 10.69 23.85 57.09
N ARG A 72 9.53 23.64 56.44
CA ARG A 72 8.32 23.08 57.04
C ARG A 72 8.04 21.68 56.51
N LEU A 73 7.73 20.76 57.40
CA LEU A 73 7.28 19.40 57.06
C LEU A 73 5.75 19.32 57.10
N GLU A 74 5.13 19.07 55.95
CA GLU A 74 3.68 18.86 55.83
C GLU A 74 3.36 17.36 55.78
N GLN A 75 2.57 16.85 56.72
CA GLN A 75 2.13 15.45 56.68
C GLN A 75 1.14 15.24 55.53
N VAL A 76 1.37 14.21 54.72
CA VAL A 76 0.50 13.80 53.62
C VAL A 76 -0.36 12.66 54.13
N GLU A 77 -1.65 12.92 54.38
CA GLU A 77 -2.60 11.89 54.81
C GLU A 77 -2.63 10.74 53.79
N GLY A 78 -2.37 9.53 54.28
CA GLY A 78 -2.30 8.34 53.45
C GLY A 78 -3.69 7.93 52.95
N GLN A 79 -3.85 7.83 51.63
CA GLN A 79 -4.88 6.96 51.05
C GLN A 79 -4.47 5.50 51.34
N SER A 80 -4.86 4.98 52.49
CA SER A 80 -4.81 3.55 52.76
C SER A 80 -5.89 2.86 51.93
N GLY A 81 -5.45 1.97 51.05
CA GLY A 81 -6.32 1.07 50.29
C GLY A 81 -6.93 0.03 51.22
N GLY A 82 -8.25 0.10 51.41
CA GLY A 82 -9.08 -0.96 51.94
C GLY A 82 -10.30 -1.11 51.04
N SER A 83 -10.48 -2.29 50.45
CA SER A 83 -11.59 -2.64 49.58
C SER A 83 -12.94 -2.41 50.25
N GLY A 84 -13.82 -1.69 49.57
CA GLY A 84 -15.22 -1.53 49.97
C GLY A 84 -15.98 -0.80 48.89
N ALA A 85 -16.67 -1.56 48.05
CA ALA A 85 -17.72 -1.02 47.20
C ALA A 85 -18.85 -0.49 48.11
N ALA A 86 -18.90 0.82 48.33
CA ALA A 86 -20.09 1.56 48.74
C ALA A 86 -19.81 3.05 48.55
N GLY A 87 -20.76 3.78 47.97
CA GLY A 87 -20.60 5.17 47.57
C GLY A 87 -20.10 6.06 48.70
N ARG A 88 -18.98 6.75 48.47
CA ARG A 88 -18.66 7.97 49.22
C ARG A 88 -19.32 9.13 48.50
N GLN A 89 -20.35 9.66 49.14
CA GLN A 89 -20.85 11.00 48.90
C GLN A 89 -19.68 12.01 48.92
N PRO A 90 -19.74 13.06 48.09
CA PRO A 90 -18.77 14.14 48.13
C PRO A 90 -18.78 14.81 49.51
N PRO A 91 -17.67 15.42 49.95
CA PRO A 91 -17.57 16.03 51.27
C PRO A 91 -18.71 17.03 51.48
N ALA A 92 -19.35 16.92 52.65
CA ALA A 92 -20.41 17.81 53.07
C ALA A 92 -19.94 19.27 53.03
N ALA A 93 -20.84 20.11 52.54
CA ALA A 93 -20.66 21.50 52.22
C ALA A 93 -20.03 22.31 53.37
N GLY A 94 -18.77 22.70 53.17
CA GLY A 94 -18.19 23.92 53.70
C GLY A 94 -17.99 24.93 52.57
N GLY A 95 -19.01 25.77 52.31
CA GLY A 95 -18.87 27.10 51.70
C GLY A 95 -18.63 27.26 50.19
N GLY A 96 -18.29 26.24 49.41
CA GLY A 96 -18.08 26.39 47.96
C GLY A 96 -18.44 25.14 47.17
N GLY A 97 -19.71 24.99 46.80
CA GLY A 97 -20.18 23.83 46.03
C GLY A 97 -19.54 23.76 44.65
N PHE A 98 -18.97 22.59 44.29
CA PHE A 98 -18.50 22.31 42.94
C PHE A 98 -19.65 22.52 41.95
N ARG A 99 -19.57 23.58 41.14
CA ARG A 99 -20.49 23.83 40.04
C ARG A 99 -19.86 23.26 38.76
N PRO A 100 -20.48 22.26 38.12
CA PRO A 100 -19.94 21.73 36.87
C PRO A 100 -19.94 22.85 35.81
N PRO A 101 -18.88 22.97 34.99
CA PRO A 101 -18.83 23.99 33.96
C PRO A 101 -19.94 23.82 32.92
N ALA A 102 -20.35 24.93 32.32
CA ALA A 102 -21.30 24.99 31.24
C ALA A 102 -20.79 24.20 30.02
N PRO A 103 -21.70 23.57 29.24
CA PRO A 103 -21.29 22.81 28.07
C PRO A 103 -20.68 23.75 27.03
N LEU A 104 -19.59 23.32 26.39
CA LEU A 104 -19.09 24.04 25.24
C LEU A 104 -20.10 23.90 24.09
N GLY A 105 -20.68 25.02 23.65
CA GLY A 105 -21.54 25.03 22.47
C GLY A 105 -20.77 24.66 21.19
N LEU A 106 -21.50 24.20 20.16
CA LEU A 106 -20.94 23.81 18.85
C LEU A 106 -19.97 24.85 18.30
N GLY A 107 -20.38 26.11 18.24
CA GLY A 107 -19.53 27.19 17.71
C GLY A 107 -18.24 27.37 18.50
N ARG A 108 -18.27 27.23 19.83
CA ARG A 108 -17.06 27.36 20.67
C ARG A 108 -16.13 26.16 20.49
N ARG A 109 -16.67 24.92 20.43
CA ARG A 109 -15.86 23.71 20.18
C ARG A 109 -15.20 23.75 18.80
N LEU A 110 -15.94 24.08 17.75
CA LEU A 110 -15.38 24.16 16.39
C LEU A 110 -14.34 25.27 16.28
N ARG A 111 -14.58 26.45 16.87
CA ARG A 111 -13.58 27.52 16.92
C ARG A 111 -12.30 27.07 17.60
N TRP A 112 -12.39 26.39 18.74
CA TRP A 112 -11.20 25.85 19.41
C TRP A 112 -10.50 24.77 18.59
N ALA A 113 -11.26 23.84 18.01
CA ALA A 113 -10.70 22.78 17.19
C ALA A 113 -9.90 23.33 16.00
N LEU A 114 -10.48 24.29 15.27
CA LEU A 114 -9.83 24.96 14.14
C LEU A 114 -8.69 25.88 14.62
N ARG A 115 -8.87 26.65 15.70
CA ARG A 115 -7.82 27.53 16.25
C ARG A 115 -6.59 26.74 16.66
N ILE A 116 -6.75 25.58 17.31
CA ILE A 116 -5.63 24.72 17.70
C ILE A 116 -5.03 24.06 16.47
N ALA A 117 -5.85 23.53 15.55
CA ALA A 117 -5.37 22.90 14.32
C ALA A 117 -4.53 23.87 13.45
N PHE A 118 -5.03 25.07 13.15
CA PHE A 118 -4.27 26.05 12.35
C PHE A 118 -3.22 26.82 13.17
N GLY A 119 -3.46 26.99 14.47
CA GLY A 119 -2.54 27.66 15.39
C GLY A 119 -1.25 26.89 15.62
N THR A 120 -1.26 25.56 15.42
CA THR A 120 -0.10 24.67 15.62
C THR A 120 0.50 24.13 14.33
N LYS A 121 0.26 24.78 13.18
CA LYS A 121 0.75 24.35 11.86
C LYS A 121 2.24 23.99 11.80
N LEU A 122 3.12 24.74 12.48
CA LEU A 122 4.56 24.44 12.51
C LEU A 122 4.86 23.14 13.27
N THR A 123 4.17 22.90 14.39
CA THR A 123 4.25 21.64 15.14
C THR A 123 3.78 20.46 14.28
N GLN A 124 2.71 20.66 13.50
CA GLN A 124 2.19 19.63 12.60
C GLN A 124 3.11 19.36 11.42
N ILE A 125 3.69 20.39 10.79
CA ILE A 125 4.71 20.23 9.74
C ILE A 125 5.90 19.44 10.30
N GLY A 126 6.41 19.79 11.49
CA GLY A 126 7.48 19.04 12.14
C GLY A 126 7.11 17.57 12.38
N LEU A 127 5.87 17.29 12.78
CA LEU A 127 5.38 15.93 12.99
C LEU A 127 5.28 15.16 11.65
N ILE A 128 4.77 15.79 10.59
CA ILE A 128 4.69 15.21 9.24
C ILE A 128 6.09 14.91 8.70
N LEU A 129 7.04 15.83 8.86
CA LEU A 129 8.41 15.64 8.37
C LEU A 129 9.12 14.50 9.10
N ILE A 130 8.99 14.39 10.43
CA ILE A 130 9.60 13.30 11.19
C ILE A 130 8.97 11.95 10.83
N THR A 131 7.65 11.90 10.73
CA THR A 131 6.96 10.65 10.37
C THR A 131 7.21 10.24 8.92
N GLY A 132 7.31 11.21 8.01
CA GLY A 132 7.72 11.00 6.62
C GLY A 132 9.16 10.50 6.50
N LEU A 133 10.11 11.11 7.21
CA LEU A 133 11.50 10.68 7.24
C LEU A 133 11.64 9.27 7.84
N ALA A 134 10.94 8.98 8.95
CA ALA A 134 10.92 7.65 9.54
C ALA A 134 10.32 6.60 8.58
N SER A 135 9.28 6.97 7.83
CA SER A 135 8.68 6.09 6.82
C SER A 135 9.63 5.84 5.66
N LEU A 136 10.35 6.87 5.19
CA LEU A 136 11.37 6.73 4.15
C LEU A 136 12.52 5.81 4.59
N ILE A 137 13.02 5.98 5.82
CA ILE A 137 14.05 5.12 6.40
C ILE A 137 13.53 3.68 6.51
N GLY A 138 12.30 3.48 7.01
CA GLY A 138 11.67 2.16 7.08
C GLY A 138 11.58 1.50 5.71
N SER A 139 11.12 2.24 4.70
CA SER A 139 11.04 1.74 3.32
C SER A 139 12.42 1.43 2.73
N LEU A 140 13.46 2.22 3.04
CA LEU A 140 14.83 1.95 2.61
C LEU A 140 15.39 0.68 3.26
N VAL A 141 15.20 0.52 4.57
CA VAL A 141 15.61 -0.69 5.32
C VAL A 141 14.89 -1.92 4.77
N THR A 142 13.58 -1.83 4.56
CA THR A 142 12.78 -2.89 3.95
C THR A 142 13.26 -3.19 2.53
N GLY A 143 13.56 -2.17 1.73
CA GLY A 143 14.14 -2.32 0.39
C GLY A 143 15.49 -3.03 0.40
N LEU A 144 16.38 -2.71 1.36
CA LEU A 144 17.66 -3.40 1.53
C LEU A 144 17.49 -4.86 1.97
N LEU A 145 16.56 -5.13 2.89
CA LEU A 145 16.25 -6.49 3.35
C LEU A 145 15.58 -7.35 2.27
N THR A 146 14.78 -6.73 1.40
CA THR A 146 14.13 -7.40 0.25
C THR A 146 14.97 -7.41 -1.02
N GLY A 147 16.08 -6.66 -1.04
CA GLY A 147 16.89 -6.33 -2.21
C GLY A 147 17.56 -7.49 -2.95
N GLY A 148 17.45 -8.73 -2.46
CA GLY A 148 17.81 -9.93 -3.23
C GLY A 148 16.62 -10.57 -3.97
N ALA A 149 15.42 -10.47 -3.42
CA ALA A 149 14.25 -11.20 -3.89
C ALA A 149 13.46 -10.45 -4.99
N MET A 150 13.44 -9.12 -4.93
CA MET A 150 12.66 -8.31 -5.90
C MET A 150 13.53 -7.84 -7.07
N LEU A 151 14.80 -7.49 -6.82
CA LEU A 151 15.78 -7.15 -7.85
C LEU A 151 16.14 -8.36 -8.74
N SER A 152 15.99 -9.60 -8.28
CA SER A 152 16.16 -10.79 -9.13
C SER A 152 15.02 -10.98 -10.14
N VAL A 153 13.86 -10.33 -9.93
CA VAL A 153 12.67 -10.43 -10.78
C VAL A 153 12.51 -9.17 -11.67
N MET A 154 13.15 -8.05 -11.31
CA MET A 154 13.10 -6.76 -12.05
C MET A 154 13.66 -6.75 -13.48
N PRO A 155 14.68 -7.55 -13.89
CA PRO A 155 15.18 -7.53 -15.26
C PRO A 155 14.11 -7.85 -16.32
N ALA A 156 12.99 -8.44 -15.91
CA ALA A 156 11.84 -8.75 -16.76
C ALA A 156 10.93 -7.53 -17.08
N MET A 157 11.00 -6.43 -16.31
CA MET A 157 10.05 -5.30 -16.44
C MET A 157 10.61 -4.07 -17.19
N GLY A 158 11.93 -3.97 -17.38
CA GLY A 158 12.59 -2.72 -17.82
C GLY A 158 12.46 -2.37 -19.30
N GLU A 159 12.46 -3.33 -20.22
CA GLU A 159 12.56 -3.02 -21.66
C GLU A 159 11.89 -4.09 -22.53
N GLY A 160 10.56 -4.04 -22.71
CA GLY A 160 9.85 -5.01 -23.56
C GLY A 160 10.12 -6.49 -23.21
N GLY A 161 10.62 -6.71 -21.99
CA GLY A 161 11.03 -8.00 -21.46
C GLY A 161 9.81 -8.84 -21.19
N THR A 162 9.98 -10.14 -21.37
CA THR A 162 8.95 -11.12 -21.10
C THR A 162 8.51 -11.01 -19.63
N PRO A 163 7.20 -11.01 -19.35
CA PRO A 163 6.71 -10.85 -17.98
C PRO A 163 7.35 -11.89 -17.06
N PRO A 164 7.74 -11.50 -15.84
CA PRO A 164 8.38 -12.42 -14.91
C PRO A 164 7.46 -13.60 -14.63
N ASP A 165 8.04 -14.79 -14.57
CA ASP A 165 7.33 -16.02 -14.27
C ASP A 165 6.48 -15.86 -12.99
N PRO A 166 5.13 -16.00 -13.08
CA PRO A 166 4.25 -15.88 -11.94
C PRO A 166 4.62 -16.81 -10.78
N ALA A 167 5.21 -17.98 -11.07
CA ALA A 167 5.65 -18.93 -10.06
C ALA A 167 6.87 -18.42 -9.28
N ALA A 168 7.87 -17.90 -10.00
CA ALA A 168 9.06 -17.29 -9.41
C ALA A 168 8.70 -16.03 -8.61
N MET A 169 7.75 -15.23 -9.11
CA MET A 169 7.26 -14.06 -8.39
C MET A 169 6.53 -14.44 -7.10
N LEU A 170 5.66 -15.45 -7.14
CA LEU A 170 4.99 -15.97 -5.95
C LEU A 170 5.97 -16.58 -4.95
N GLN A 171 6.99 -17.31 -5.42
CA GLN A 171 8.03 -17.88 -4.57
C GLN A 171 8.87 -16.79 -3.88
N ALA A 172 9.21 -15.71 -4.59
CA ALA A 172 9.90 -14.56 -4.01
C ALA A 172 9.03 -13.86 -2.94
N MET A 173 7.73 -13.66 -3.24
CA MET A 173 6.76 -13.03 -2.32
C MET A 173 6.40 -13.88 -1.10
N THR A 174 6.59 -15.20 -1.16
CA THR A 174 6.36 -16.13 -0.05
C THR A 174 7.64 -16.50 0.69
N SER A 175 8.79 -15.94 0.27
CA SER A 175 10.07 -16.22 0.92
C SER A 175 10.07 -15.71 2.38
N PRO A 176 10.66 -16.44 3.33
CA PRO A 176 10.71 -16.02 4.74
C PRO A 176 11.31 -14.62 4.94
N GLY A 177 12.33 -14.27 4.15
CA GLY A 177 12.97 -12.95 4.21
C GLY A 177 12.04 -11.82 3.76
N PHE A 178 11.26 -12.02 2.69
CA PHE A 178 10.28 -11.05 2.21
C PHE A 178 9.14 -10.86 3.21
N LEU A 179 8.60 -11.96 3.75
CA LEU A 179 7.56 -11.90 4.78
C LEU A 179 8.05 -11.20 6.06
N ALA A 180 9.28 -11.48 6.50
CA ALA A 180 9.88 -10.80 7.64
C ALA A 180 10.06 -9.30 7.38
N ALA A 181 10.49 -8.90 6.18
CA ALA A 181 10.65 -7.51 5.81
C ALA A 181 9.31 -6.76 5.77
N ILE A 182 8.25 -7.36 5.22
CA ILE A 182 6.89 -6.82 5.27
C ILE A 182 6.43 -6.67 6.72
N ALA A 183 6.62 -7.69 7.56
CA ALA A 183 6.22 -7.64 8.97
C ALA A 183 6.94 -6.49 9.71
N ILE A 184 8.25 -6.33 9.50
CA ILE A 184 9.03 -5.21 10.05
C ILE A 184 8.47 -3.88 9.57
N GLN A 185 8.21 -3.74 8.27
CA GLN A 185 7.65 -2.50 7.70
C GLN A 185 6.28 -2.16 8.30
N LEU A 186 5.41 -3.15 8.47
CA LEU A 186 4.10 -2.95 9.10
C LEU A 186 4.23 -2.49 10.55
N VAL A 187 5.16 -3.07 11.32
CA VAL A 187 5.44 -2.65 12.70
C VAL A 187 5.98 -1.22 12.73
N VAL A 188 6.93 -0.88 11.87
CA VAL A 188 7.48 0.49 11.76
C VAL A 188 6.37 1.48 11.42
N MET A 189 5.54 1.16 10.42
CA MET A 189 4.43 2.01 10.03
C MET A 189 3.42 2.18 11.17
N MET A 190 3.07 1.11 11.88
CA MET A 190 2.21 1.15 13.05
C MET A 190 2.76 2.06 14.15
N LEU A 191 4.07 1.98 14.46
CA LEU A 191 4.70 2.82 15.47
C LEU A 191 4.73 4.30 15.07
N ILE A 192 5.03 4.60 13.80
CA ILE A 192 5.05 5.96 13.25
C ILE A 192 3.65 6.59 13.33
N TRP A 193 2.64 5.87 12.83
CA TRP A 193 1.25 6.32 12.88
C TRP A 193 0.72 6.42 14.31
N GLY A 194 1.10 5.50 15.20
CA GLY A 194 0.78 5.57 16.63
C GLY A 194 1.35 6.81 17.30
N LEU A 195 2.61 7.15 17.00
CA LEU A 195 3.24 8.37 17.50
C LEU A 195 2.55 9.63 16.96
N TYR A 196 2.21 9.65 15.68
CA TYR A 196 1.48 10.75 15.05
C TYR A 196 0.13 10.99 15.74
N GLN A 197 -0.68 9.93 15.88
CA GLN A 197 -2.00 10.01 16.52
C GLN A 197 -1.92 10.38 18.00
N ALA A 198 -0.94 9.83 18.75
CA ALA A 198 -0.71 10.20 20.14
C ALA A 198 -0.37 11.68 20.29
N ALA A 199 0.44 12.25 19.38
CA ALA A 199 0.75 13.67 19.38
C ALA A 199 -0.48 14.54 19.08
N LEU A 200 -1.31 14.17 18.10
CA LEU A 200 -2.53 14.92 17.78
C LEU A 200 -3.56 14.90 18.93
N LEU A 201 -3.77 13.75 19.57
CA LEU A 201 -4.70 13.60 20.70
C LEU A 201 -4.22 14.29 21.98
N ARG A 202 -2.94 14.65 22.06
CA ARG A 202 -2.35 15.40 23.17
C ARG A 202 -2.15 16.89 22.86
N LEU A 203 -2.46 17.29 21.64
CA LEU A 203 -2.23 18.65 21.15
C LEU A 203 -3.06 19.68 21.93
N ALA A 204 -4.35 19.41 22.15
CA ALA A 204 -5.24 20.36 22.84
C ALA A 204 -4.88 20.57 24.32
N PRO A 205 -4.67 19.53 25.13
CA PRO A 205 -4.25 19.70 26.54
C PRO A 205 -2.92 20.45 26.67
N GLU A 206 -1.94 20.17 25.81
CA GLU A 206 -0.65 20.88 25.87
C GLU A 206 -0.79 22.33 25.38
N TYR A 207 -1.66 22.59 24.40
CA TYR A 207 -1.96 23.94 23.94
C TYR A 207 -2.52 24.81 25.10
N PHE A 208 -3.52 24.29 25.81
CA PHE A 208 -4.12 24.98 26.98
C PHE A 208 -3.13 25.15 28.13
N ARG A 209 -2.31 24.13 28.40
CA ARG A 209 -1.24 24.19 29.41
C ARG A 209 -0.23 25.31 29.14
N GLN A 210 0.18 25.48 27.89
CA GLN A 210 1.16 26.51 27.53
C GLN A 210 0.54 27.89 27.30
N GLY A 211 -0.77 27.96 27.07
CA GLY A 211 -1.44 29.17 26.59
C GLY A 211 -1.09 29.50 25.13
N GLY A 212 -0.85 28.47 24.31
CA GLY A 212 -0.41 28.63 22.93
C GLY A 212 0.29 27.42 22.34
N ARG A 213 1.19 27.65 21.37
CA ARG A 213 1.90 26.58 20.65
C ARG A 213 2.76 25.76 21.61
N PRO A 214 2.58 24.43 21.66
CA PRO A 214 3.35 23.58 22.55
C PRO A 214 4.79 23.39 22.05
N PRO A 215 5.79 23.34 22.94
CA PRO A 215 7.16 23.04 22.54
C PRO A 215 7.24 21.61 21.98
N PHE A 216 7.77 21.49 20.76
CA PHE A 216 7.73 20.26 19.95
C PHE A 216 8.29 19.03 20.68
N GLY A 217 9.46 19.17 21.33
CA GLY A 217 10.10 18.06 22.04
C GLY A 217 9.30 17.55 23.25
N ARG A 218 8.56 18.43 23.94
CA ARG A 218 7.70 18.04 25.07
C ARG A 218 6.49 17.25 24.57
N LEU A 219 5.87 17.72 23.49
CA LEU A 219 4.73 17.03 22.87
C LEU A 219 5.14 15.62 22.40
N LEU A 220 6.25 15.50 21.68
CA LEU A 220 6.75 14.21 21.20
C LEU A 220 7.10 13.25 22.34
N ARG A 221 7.78 13.73 23.39
CA ARG A 221 8.13 12.88 24.54
C ARG A 221 6.88 12.35 25.24
N GLY A 222 5.88 13.21 25.44
CA GLY A 222 4.59 12.82 26.01
C GLY A 222 3.83 11.85 25.10
N ALA A 223 3.85 12.07 23.79
CA ALA A 223 3.23 11.17 22.82
C ALA A 223 3.89 9.79 22.79
N PHE A 224 5.23 9.74 22.72
CA PHE A 224 6.00 8.50 22.71
C PHE A 224 5.72 7.63 23.95
N ALA A 225 5.63 8.25 25.13
CA ALA A 225 5.29 7.55 26.37
C ALA A 225 3.91 6.88 26.37
N ARG A 226 3.04 7.24 25.43
CA ARG A 226 1.66 6.74 25.29
C ARG A 226 1.44 5.85 24.07
N VAL A 227 2.42 5.74 23.18
CA VAL A 227 2.32 4.91 21.95
C VAL A 227 1.88 3.47 22.25
N PRO A 228 2.46 2.75 23.24
CA PRO A 228 2.06 1.36 23.49
C PRO A 228 0.62 1.24 23.99
N ASP A 229 0.20 2.16 24.87
CA ASP A 229 -1.17 2.20 25.40
C ASP A 229 -2.16 2.49 24.27
N LEU A 230 -1.86 3.47 23.42
CA LEU A 230 -2.70 3.86 22.29
C LEU A 230 -2.83 2.74 21.26
N LEU A 231 -1.71 2.13 20.83
CA LEU A 231 -1.72 1.08 19.82
C LEU A 231 -2.38 -0.21 20.32
N SER A 232 -2.13 -0.60 21.58
CA SER A 232 -2.83 -1.75 22.18
C SER A 232 -4.33 -1.52 22.25
N THR A 233 -4.74 -0.31 22.62
CA THR A 233 -6.16 0.06 22.69
C THR A 233 -6.79 0.08 21.30
N ALA A 234 -6.08 0.64 20.31
CA ALA A 234 -6.51 0.66 18.93
C ALA A 234 -6.71 -0.76 18.38
N ALA A 235 -5.79 -1.67 18.67
CA ALA A 235 -5.89 -3.07 18.26
C ALA A 235 -7.13 -3.76 18.86
N ILE A 236 -7.38 -3.58 20.17
CA ILE A 236 -8.55 -4.19 20.85
C ILE A 236 -9.89 -3.63 20.33
N VAL A 237 -9.91 -2.35 19.92
CA VAL A 237 -11.15 -1.71 19.45
C VAL A 237 -11.35 -1.92 17.95
N PHE A 238 -10.39 -1.49 17.13
CA PHE A 238 -10.61 -1.38 15.70
C PHE A 238 -10.46 -2.69 14.94
N LEU A 239 -9.64 -3.65 15.41
CA LEU A 239 -9.51 -4.93 14.71
C LEU A 239 -10.80 -5.77 14.77
N PRO A 240 -11.44 -5.97 15.95
CA PRO A 240 -12.72 -6.66 16.00
C PRO A 240 -13.81 -5.94 15.20
N LEU A 241 -13.85 -4.59 15.25
CA LEU A 241 -14.82 -3.81 14.49
C LEU A 241 -14.60 -3.91 12.99
N ALA A 242 -13.34 -3.88 12.52
CA ALA A 242 -13.01 -4.10 11.12
C ALA A 242 -13.30 -5.54 10.66
N ALA A 243 -13.26 -6.51 11.58
CA ALA A 243 -13.58 -7.90 11.30
C ALA A 243 -15.09 -8.20 11.26
N LEU A 244 -15.97 -7.36 11.81
CA LEU A 244 -17.42 -7.63 11.84
C LEU A 244 -18.04 -7.86 10.44
N PRO A 245 -17.76 -7.06 9.40
CA PRO A 245 -18.27 -7.34 8.05
C PRO A 245 -17.78 -8.68 7.50
N LEU A 246 -16.53 -9.06 7.80
CA LEU A 246 -15.95 -10.35 7.39
C LEU A 246 -16.57 -11.52 8.17
N LEU A 247 -16.81 -11.34 9.48
CA LEU A 247 -17.50 -12.33 10.30
C LEU A 247 -18.94 -12.52 9.83
N ALA A 248 -19.62 -11.43 9.44
CA ALA A 248 -20.97 -11.52 8.88
C ALA A 248 -21.01 -12.42 7.63
N LEU A 249 -19.97 -12.40 6.79
CA LEU A 249 -19.85 -13.32 5.64
C LEU A 249 -19.74 -14.79 6.04
N MET A 250 -19.28 -15.12 7.26
CA MET A 250 -19.14 -16.51 7.70
C MET A 250 -20.48 -17.17 8.03
N PHE A 251 -21.50 -16.38 8.36
CA PHE A 251 -22.80 -16.86 8.87
C PHE A 251 -23.94 -16.75 7.86
N VAL A 252 -23.64 -16.34 6.62
CA VAL A 252 -24.66 -16.15 5.60
C VAL A 252 -24.48 -17.19 4.51
N ASP A 253 -25.63 -17.71 4.06
CA ASP A 253 -25.68 -18.62 2.94
C ASP A 253 -25.19 -17.90 1.66
N PRO A 254 -24.10 -18.35 1.04
CA PRO A 254 -23.56 -17.71 -0.16
C PRO A 254 -24.59 -17.70 -1.31
N ASP A 255 -25.55 -18.64 -1.34
CA ASP A 255 -26.56 -18.73 -2.40
C ASP A 255 -27.66 -17.63 -2.33
N ALA A 256 -27.63 -16.76 -1.33
CA ALA A 256 -28.60 -15.67 -1.15
C ALA A 256 -27.92 -14.28 -1.18
N PRO A 257 -27.65 -13.70 -2.37
CA PRO A 257 -26.84 -12.48 -2.52
C PRO A 257 -27.43 -11.27 -1.77
N GLU A 258 -28.75 -11.15 -1.70
CA GLU A 258 -29.42 -10.09 -0.93
C GLU A 258 -29.16 -10.21 0.58
N ARG A 259 -29.17 -11.45 1.12
CA ARG A 259 -28.87 -11.71 2.53
C ARG A 259 -27.40 -11.44 2.83
N THR A 260 -26.50 -11.81 1.91
CA THR A 260 -25.06 -11.53 2.01
C THR A 260 -24.80 -10.03 2.03
N ALA A 261 -25.40 -9.28 1.10
CA ALA A 261 -25.30 -7.82 1.06
C ALA A 261 -25.86 -7.16 2.33
N LEU A 262 -27.03 -7.60 2.81
CA LEU A 262 -27.64 -7.09 4.05
C LEU A 262 -26.78 -7.39 5.28
N ALA A 263 -26.18 -8.57 5.38
CA ALA A 263 -25.34 -8.95 6.50
C ALA A 263 -24.02 -8.19 6.51
N VAL A 264 -23.36 -8.04 5.37
CA VAL A 264 -22.14 -7.22 5.22
C VAL A 264 -22.45 -5.76 5.54
N GLY A 265 -23.52 -5.21 4.95
CA GLY A 265 -23.98 -3.84 5.22
C GLY A 265 -24.33 -3.62 6.69
N GLY A 266 -25.01 -4.59 7.31
CA GLY A 266 -25.31 -4.61 8.74
C GLY A 266 -24.03 -4.63 9.59
N GLY A 267 -23.05 -5.45 9.22
CA GLY A 267 -21.71 -5.49 9.83
C GLY A 267 -21.02 -4.13 9.79
N PHE A 268 -20.98 -3.50 8.61
CA PHE A 268 -20.42 -2.14 8.46
C PHE A 268 -21.16 -1.10 9.31
N LEU A 269 -22.50 -1.15 9.32
CA LEU A 269 -23.31 -0.24 10.10
C LEU A 269 -23.04 -0.38 11.60
N VAL A 270 -22.98 -1.62 12.11
CA VAL A 270 -22.65 -1.91 13.51
C VAL A 270 -21.24 -1.42 13.84
N SER A 271 -20.26 -1.69 12.98
CA SER A 271 -18.88 -1.20 13.15
C SER A 271 -18.80 0.32 13.20
N MET A 272 -19.55 1.01 12.35
CA MET A 272 -19.61 2.47 12.31
C MET A 272 -20.24 3.02 13.60
N VAL A 273 -21.38 2.46 14.03
CA VAL A 273 -22.07 2.87 15.27
C VAL A 273 -21.19 2.64 16.50
N LEU A 274 -20.51 1.49 16.59
CA LEU A 274 -19.62 1.16 17.70
C LEU A 274 -18.36 2.03 17.71
N THR A 275 -17.72 2.25 16.56
CA THR A 275 -16.57 3.16 16.43
C THR A 275 -16.94 4.54 16.95
N PHE A 276 -18.12 5.02 16.55
CA PHE A 276 -18.63 6.29 16.98
C PHE A 276 -18.97 6.32 18.48
N ALA A 277 -19.54 5.25 19.03
CA ALA A 277 -19.84 5.14 20.45
C ALA A 277 -18.57 5.08 21.34
N LEU A 278 -17.44 4.66 20.76
CA LEU A 278 -16.13 4.49 21.41
C LEU A 278 -15.17 5.66 21.17
N PHE A 279 -15.65 6.79 20.65
CA PHE A 279 -14.78 7.91 20.24
C PHE A 279 -13.86 8.49 21.32
N LEU A 280 -14.22 8.35 22.61
CA LEU A 280 -13.39 8.83 23.73
C LEU A 280 -12.32 7.83 24.18
N VAL A 281 -12.32 6.60 23.67
CA VAL A 281 -11.34 5.58 24.06
C VAL A 281 -9.91 6.00 23.69
N MET A 282 -9.72 6.55 22.49
CA MET A 282 -8.40 7.00 22.02
C MET A 282 -7.89 8.25 22.78
N PRO A 283 -8.70 9.32 22.99
CA PRO A 283 -8.35 10.41 23.90
C PRO A 283 -7.95 9.96 25.31
N VAL A 284 -8.65 8.97 25.90
CA VAL A 284 -8.29 8.42 27.22
C VAL A 284 -6.92 7.74 27.16
N ALA A 285 -6.69 6.85 26.20
CA ALA A 285 -5.41 6.14 26.05
C ALA A 285 -4.22 7.10 25.79
N ALA A 286 -4.46 8.21 25.09
CA ALA A 286 -3.43 9.21 24.79
C ALA A 286 -3.12 10.15 25.97
N ASN A 287 -4.07 10.37 26.89
CA ASN A 287 -3.96 11.38 27.94
C ASN A 287 -3.90 10.81 29.36
N GLU A 288 -4.04 9.50 29.54
CA GLU A 288 -4.01 8.86 30.86
C GLU A 288 -3.07 7.64 30.89
N PRO A 289 -2.40 7.36 32.03
CA PRO A 289 -1.57 6.17 32.23
C PRO A 289 -2.40 4.91 32.51
N VAL A 290 -3.33 4.58 31.62
CA VAL A 290 -4.22 3.43 31.77
C VAL A 290 -3.98 2.39 30.67
N GLY A 291 -4.11 1.10 31.02
CA GLY A 291 -4.03 0.02 30.05
C GLY A 291 -5.27 -0.07 29.15
N PRO A 292 -5.20 -0.87 28.07
CA PRO A 292 -6.13 -0.77 26.97
C PRO A 292 -7.57 -1.15 27.34
N VAL A 293 -7.76 -2.16 28.18
CA VAL A 293 -9.09 -2.55 28.71
C VAL A 293 -9.68 -1.46 29.61
N ARG A 294 -8.86 -0.82 30.44
CA ARG A 294 -9.32 0.29 31.30
C ARG A 294 -9.62 1.53 30.46
N ALA A 295 -8.84 1.80 29.42
CA ALA A 295 -9.10 2.88 28.47
C ALA A 295 -10.46 2.68 27.78
N LEU A 296 -10.77 1.44 27.37
CA LEU A 296 -12.05 1.09 26.76
C LEU A 296 -13.23 1.36 27.70
N VAL A 297 -13.20 0.77 28.91
CA VAL A 297 -14.29 0.94 29.90
C VAL A 297 -14.45 2.40 30.30
N ARG A 298 -13.33 3.12 30.51
CA ARG A 298 -13.36 4.53 30.90
C ARG A 298 -13.88 5.41 29.78
N GLY A 299 -13.39 5.22 28.55
CA GLY A 299 -13.87 5.94 27.37
C GLY A 299 -15.36 5.73 27.13
N TRP A 300 -15.85 4.49 27.28
CA TRP A 300 -17.28 4.19 27.17
C TRP A 300 -18.13 4.94 28.20
N ARG A 301 -17.69 4.96 29.47
CA ARG A 301 -18.38 5.65 30.56
C ARG A 301 -18.38 7.16 30.36
N LEU A 302 -17.24 7.75 30.01
CA LEU A 302 -17.12 9.19 29.76
C LEU A 302 -17.91 9.65 28.53
N ALA A 303 -18.09 8.77 27.54
CA ALA A 303 -18.86 9.09 26.33
C ALA A 303 -20.38 9.14 26.58
N SER A 304 -20.86 8.63 27.72
CA SER A 304 -22.28 8.67 28.07
C SER A 304 -22.79 10.12 28.10
N GLY A 305 -23.94 10.37 27.46
CA GLY A 305 -24.50 11.72 27.32
C GLY A 305 -23.87 12.61 26.23
N TYR A 306 -22.73 12.22 25.63
CA TYR A 306 -22.05 13.02 24.59
C TYR A 306 -22.16 12.46 23.17
N ARG A 307 -22.50 11.17 22.99
CA ARG A 307 -22.47 10.51 21.66
C ARG A 307 -23.18 11.30 20.56
N TRP A 308 -24.48 11.57 20.68
CA TRP A 308 -25.23 12.29 19.65
C TRP A 308 -24.71 13.71 19.41
N ARG A 309 -24.24 14.39 20.47
CA ARG A 309 -23.62 15.71 20.34
C ARG A 309 -22.33 15.61 19.54
N PHE A 310 -21.45 14.68 19.88
CA PHE A 310 -20.22 14.46 19.13
C PHE A 310 -20.53 14.15 17.65
N LEU A 311 -21.58 13.38 17.36
CA LEU A 311 -21.93 12.99 15.98
C LEU A 311 -22.28 14.21 15.16
N GLY A 312 -23.16 15.06 15.71
CA GLY A 312 -23.53 16.31 15.06
C GLY A 312 -22.32 17.23 14.84
N HIS A 313 -21.38 17.29 15.78
CA HIS A 313 -20.18 18.14 15.62
C HIS A 313 -19.22 17.57 14.57
N VAL A 314 -19.06 16.25 14.53
CA VAL A 314 -18.24 15.55 13.51
C VAL A 314 -18.85 15.74 12.12
N ILE A 315 -20.18 15.60 11.96
CA ILE A 315 -20.87 15.84 10.68
C ILE A 315 -20.67 17.28 10.23
N VAL A 316 -20.87 18.26 11.11
CA VAL A 316 -20.67 19.68 10.75
C VAL A 316 -19.21 19.95 10.37
N LEU A 317 -18.25 19.40 11.12
CA LEU A 317 -16.83 19.54 10.80
C LEU A 317 -16.47 18.86 9.46
N LEU A 318 -17.05 17.70 9.18
CA LEU A 318 -16.88 16.97 7.92
C LEU A 318 -17.46 17.74 6.73
N LEU A 319 -18.66 18.29 6.85
CA LEU A 319 -19.28 19.13 5.81
C LEU A 319 -18.47 20.41 5.58
N LEU A 320 -17.99 21.05 6.65
CA LEU A 320 -17.09 22.20 6.55
C LEU A 320 -15.79 21.82 5.82
N MET A 321 -15.18 20.70 6.18
CA MET A 321 -13.97 20.20 5.52
C MET A 321 -14.23 19.93 4.04
N LEU A 322 -15.32 19.23 3.70
CA LEU A 322 -15.67 18.91 2.32
C LEU A 322 -15.94 20.18 1.49
N GLY A 323 -16.63 21.17 2.05
CA GLY A 323 -16.85 22.46 1.39
C GLY A 323 -15.57 23.24 1.16
N VAL A 324 -14.69 23.31 2.17
CA VAL A 324 -13.36 23.96 2.04
C VAL A 324 -12.50 23.23 1.00
N MET A 325 -12.49 21.90 1.01
CA MET A 325 -11.75 21.11 0.03
C MET A 325 -12.27 21.32 -1.38
N MET A 326 -13.58 21.27 -1.60
CA MET A 326 -14.18 21.51 -2.91
C MET A 326 -13.80 22.90 -3.46
N LEU A 327 -13.86 23.93 -2.61
CA LEU A 327 -13.43 25.28 -2.99
C LEU A 327 -11.92 25.35 -3.29
N ALA A 328 -11.09 24.65 -2.50
CA ALA A 328 -9.66 24.57 -2.75
C ALA A 328 -9.37 23.89 -4.09
N THR A 329 -9.96 22.73 -4.37
CA THR A 329 -9.79 22.01 -5.64
C THR A 329 -10.22 22.86 -6.83
N LEU A 330 -11.36 23.57 -6.73
CA LEU A 330 -11.84 24.49 -7.76
C LEU A 330 -10.85 25.64 -7.98
N GLY A 331 -10.32 26.21 -6.90
CA GLY A 331 -9.30 27.26 -6.94
C GLY A 331 -7.99 26.78 -7.59
N VAL A 332 -7.49 25.61 -7.21
CA VAL A 332 -6.31 24.98 -7.81
C VAL A 332 -6.53 24.76 -9.31
N GLY A 333 -7.68 24.22 -9.70
CA GLY A 333 -8.03 24.01 -11.11
C GLY A 333 -8.11 25.31 -11.92
N ALA A 334 -8.71 26.36 -11.35
CA ALA A 334 -8.79 27.67 -11.99
C ALA A 334 -7.41 28.30 -12.17
N VAL A 335 -6.56 28.27 -11.14
CA VAL A 335 -5.20 28.80 -11.19
C VAL A 335 -4.34 28.02 -12.19
N ALA A 336 -4.41 26.69 -12.19
CA ALA A 336 -3.69 25.85 -13.15
C ALA A 336 -4.16 26.11 -14.59
N SER A 337 -5.46 26.27 -14.80
CA SER A 337 -6.02 26.61 -16.12
C SER A 337 -5.57 27.98 -16.61
N LEU A 338 -5.53 28.99 -15.74
CA LEU A 338 -5.04 30.33 -16.09
C LEU A 338 -3.54 30.31 -16.39
N ALA A 339 -2.75 29.59 -15.59
CA ALA A 339 -1.32 29.43 -15.84
C ALA A 339 -1.06 28.76 -17.19
N ALA A 340 -1.84 27.72 -17.54
CA ALA A 340 -1.73 27.04 -18.83
C ALA A 340 -2.08 27.92 -20.04
N GLN A 341 -2.89 28.97 -19.85
CA GLN A 341 -3.17 29.97 -20.89
C GLN A 341 -2.02 30.95 -21.10
N VAL A 342 -1.17 31.15 -20.08
CA VAL A 342 -0.01 32.04 -20.14
C VAL A 342 1.21 31.30 -20.67
N ASP A 343 1.57 30.19 -20.03
CA ASP A 343 2.77 29.41 -20.35
C ASP A 343 2.71 27.99 -19.77
N LEU A 344 3.13 26.99 -20.55
CA LEU A 344 3.09 25.59 -20.16
C LEU A 344 4.07 25.26 -19.02
N VAL A 345 5.24 25.92 -18.97
CA VAL A 345 6.22 25.72 -17.90
C VAL A 345 5.70 26.30 -16.59
N LEU A 346 5.07 27.47 -16.65
CA LEU A 346 4.41 28.08 -15.49
C LEU A 346 3.30 27.16 -14.95
N ALA A 347 2.48 26.57 -15.81
CA ALA A 347 1.45 25.60 -15.41
C ALA A 347 2.05 24.36 -14.73
N ALA A 348 3.18 23.85 -15.25
CA ALA A 348 3.89 22.70 -14.70
C ALA A 348 4.50 22.97 -13.29
N ILE A 349 4.76 24.23 -12.94
CA ILE A 349 5.25 24.62 -11.61
C ILE A 349 4.07 24.94 -10.67
N VAL A 350 3.12 25.73 -11.14
CA VAL A 350 2.01 26.25 -10.31
C VAL A 350 1.04 25.12 -9.92
N GLY A 351 0.73 24.20 -10.83
CA GLY A 351 -0.18 23.09 -10.56
C GLY A 351 0.25 22.23 -9.36
N PRO A 352 1.48 21.67 -9.35
CA PRO A 352 1.99 20.90 -8.22
C PRO A 352 2.07 21.68 -6.91
N LEU A 353 2.47 22.96 -6.94
CA LEU A 353 2.52 23.80 -5.74
C LEU A 353 1.12 24.04 -5.14
N ALA A 354 0.14 24.30 -6.00
CA ALA A 354 -1.25 24.51 -5.61
C ALA A 354 -1.86 23.22 -5.04
N TYR A 355 -1.60 22.07 -5.68
CA TYR A 355 -1.99 20.75 -5.16
C TYR A 355 -1.31 20.43 -3.83
N PHE A 356 -0.02 20.75 -3.68
CA PHE A 356 0.69 20.56 -2.41
C PHE A 356 0.07 21.41 -1.29
N ALA A 357 -0.31 22.66 -1.57
CA ALA A 357 -1.02 23.51 -0.62
C ALA A 357 -2.39 22.94 -0.23
N GLU A 358 -3.12 22.35 -1.18
CA GLU A 358 -4.39 21.65 -0.96
C GLU A 358 -4.20 20.42 -0.04
N VAL A 359 -3.16 19.61 -0.26
CA VAL A 359 -2.83 18.48 0.62
C VAL A 359 -2.48 18.95 2.03
N LEU A 360 -1.70 20.02 2.18
CA LEU A 360 -1.41 20.60 3.49
C LEU A 360 -2.68 21.10 4.20
N LEU A 361 -3.59 21.74 3.46
CA LEU A 361 -4.88 22.17 3.99
C LEU A 361 -5.71 20.97 4.49
N LEU A 362 -5.76 19.88 3.72
CA LEU A 362 -6.43 18.65 4.12
C LEU A 362 -5.84 18.09 5.42
N LEU A 363 -4.51 18.01 5.53
CA LEU A 363 -3.83 17.50 6.73
C LEU A 363 -4.12 18.36 7.96
N PHE A 364 -4.13 19.69 7.81
CA PHE A 364 -4.47 20.60 8.91
C PHE A 364 -5.93 20.49 9.33
N MET A 365 -6.85 20.36 8.36
CA MET A 365 -8.27 20.13 8.64
C MET A 365 -8.51 18.77 9.31
N ALA A 366 -7.78 17.73 8.91
CA ALA A 366 -7.85 16.41 9.52
C ALA A 366 -7.45 16.44 11.00
N THR A 367 -6.51 17.30 11.40
CA THR A 367 -6.13 17.51 12.82
C THR A 367 -7.29 18.05 13.68
N ALA A 368 -8.28 18.71 13.10
CA ALA A 368 -9.41 19.22 13.86
C ALA A 368 -10.27 18.10 14.48
N PHE A 369 -10.30 16.90 13.89
CA PHE A 369 -11.07 15.75 14.41
C PHE A 369 -10.52 15.19 15.74
N PRO A 370 -9.23 14.81 15.87
CA PRO A 370 -8.68 14.36 17.15
C PRO A 370 -8.70 15.48 18.21
N VAL A 371 -8.52 16.74 17.81
CA VAL A 371 -8.67 17.88 18.73
C VAL A 371 -10.11 17.98 19.23
N LEU A 372 -11.10 17.88 18.35
CA LEU A 372 -12.52 17.88 18.72
C LEU A 372 -12.85 16.73 19.68
N ALA A 373 -12.42 15.51 19.39
CA ALA A 373 -12.60 14.36 20.27
C ALA A 373 -11.97 14.61 21.66
N THR A 374 -10.78 15.22 21.69
CA THR A 374 -10.08 15.56 22.93
C THR A 374 -10.80 16.65 23.72
N LEU A 375 -11.41 17.64 23.07
CA LEU A 375 -12.24 18.65 23.74
C LEU A 375 -13.46 18.02 24.44
N PHE A 376 -14.11 17.04 23.80
CA PHE A 376 -15.19 16.27 24.43
C PHE A 376 -14.68 15.42 25.61
N TYR A 377 -13.51 14.80 25.49
CA TYR A 377 -12.86 14.09 26.60
C TYR A 377 -12.62 15.01 27.80
N LEU A 378 -12.02 16.17 27.56
CA LEU A 378 -11.71 17.16 28.60
C LEU A 378 -12.98 17.68 29.28
N GLU A 379 -14.02 17.98 28.51
CA GLU A 379 -15.31 18.43 29.05
C GLU A 379 -16.00 17.33 29.85
N ALA A 380 -16.00 16.08 29.36
CA ALA A 380 -16.55 14.96 30.08
C ALA A 380 -15.87 14.77 31.44
N ARG A 381 -14.54 14.90 31.50
CA ARG A 381 -13.79 14.83 32.77
C ARG A 381 -14.10 16.01 33.69
N ALA A 382 -14.10 17.23 33.17
CA ALA A 382 -14.42 18.42 33.95
C ALA A 382 -15.82 18.32 34.58
N ARG A 383 -16.80 17.82 33.82
CA ARG A 383 -18.20 17.81 34.24
C ARG A 383 -18.63 16.58 35.02
N HIS A 384 -18.19 15.39 34.64
CA HIS A 384 -18.59 14.15 35.29
C HIS A 384 -17.72 13.79 36.48
N GLU A 385 -16.44 14.18 36.46
CA GLU A 385 -15.47 13.81 37.50
C GLU A 385 -15.03 15.00 38.34
N GLY A 386 -15.40 16.23 37.96
CA GLY A 386 -14.89 17.44 38.61
C GLY A 386 -13.38 17.64 38.45
N ALA A 387 -12.81 17.09 37.36
CA ALA A 387 -11.39 17.23 37.08
C ALA A 387 -11.04 18.71 36.87
N CYS A 388 -10.00 19.18 37.56
CA CYS A 388 -9.37 20.48 37.35
C CYS A 388 -8.03 20.33 36.63
N PHE A 389 -7.54 21.40 36.02
CA PHE A 389 -6.35 21.36 35.16
C PHE A 389 -5.38 22.52 35.43
N ASP A 390 -4.08 22.25 35.27
CA ASP A 390 -3.03 23.29 35.30
C ASP A 390 -2.89 23.94 33.91
N TRP A 391 -3.87 24.77 33.56
CA TRP A 391 -3.93 25.42 32.25
C TRP A 391 -3.78 26.93 32.36
N ARG A 392 -2.96 27.48 31.47
CA ARG A 392 -2.78 28.94 31.32
C ARG A 392 -3.88 29.57 30.47
N GLU A 393 -4.40 28.84 29.49
CA GLU A 393 -5.54 29.26 28.67
C GLU A 393 -6.67 28.23 28.83
N VAL A 394 -7.87 28.69 29.15
CA VAL A 394 -9.04 27.82 29.39
C VAL A 394 -10.05 27.89 28.24
N PRO A 395 -10.78 26.79 27.94
CA PRO A 395 -11.78 26.79 26.88
C PRO A 395 -12.97 27.76 27.13
N ALA A 396 -13.31 27.94 28.41
CA ALA A 396 -14.30 28.87 28.91
C ALA A 396 -13.95 29.27 30.36
N ASP A 397 -14.42 30.45 30.78
CA ASP A 397 -13.96 31.10 32.03
C ASP A 397 -14.42 30.38 33.30
N ASP A 398 -15.45 29.53 33.20
CA ASP A 398 -16.02 28.75 34.29
C ASP A 398 -15.36 27.37 34.47
N TRP A 399 -14.33 27.06 33.69
CA TRP A 399 -13.61 25.79 33.80
C TRP A 399 -12.67 25.78 35.00
N PRO A 400 -12.62 24.67 35.77
CA PRO A 400 -11.81 24.58 36.97
C PRO A 400 -10.31 24.49 36.65
N THR A 401 -9.53 25.43 37.19
CA THR A 401 -8.06 25.43 37.13
C THR A 401 -7.47 25.14 38.51
N CYS A 402 -6.39 24.37 38.54
CA CYS A 402 -5.68 24.02 39.77
C CYS A 402 -4.24 23.65 39.45
N ASP A 403 -3.33 23.78 40.43
CA ASP A 403 -1.96 23.30 40.30
C ASP A 403 -1.96 21.76 40.35
N VAL A 404 -1.85 21.16 39.16
CA VAL A 404 -1.70 19.73 38.97
C VAL A 404 -0.22 19.48 38.80
N GLY A 405 0.39 18.71 39.70
CA GLY A 405 1.80 18.34 39.60
C GLY A 405 2.14 17.64 38.27
N ASP A 406 3.44 17.37 38.07
CA ASP A 406 3.96 16.79 36.83
C ASP A 406 3.13 15.60 36.31
N GLU A 407 2.94 15.56 34.99
CA GLU A 407 2.17 14.51 34.35
C GLU A 407 2.75 13.13 34.72
N PRO A 408 1.92 12.18 35.18
CA PRO A 408 2.41 10.88 35.59
C PRO A 408 3.10 10.19 34.40
N PRO A 409 4.29 9.59 34.62
CA PRO A 409 5.02 8.91 33.57
C PRO A 409 4.16 7.83 32.91
N GLY A 410 4.51 7.47 31.67
CA GLY A 410 3.91 6.32 31.00
C GLY A 410 4.01 5.05 31.85
N ARG A 411 3.21 4.02 31.55
CA ARG A 411 3.25 2.74 32.31
C ARG A 411 4.57 1.94 32.12
N GLY A 412 5.53 2.49 31.38
CA GLY A 412 6.88 1.96 31.22
C GLY A 412 6.90 0.66 30.41
N ILE A 413 7.83 -0.23 30.76
CA ILE A 413 8.06 -1.51 30.07
C ILE A 413 6.81 -2.40 30.06
N ARG A 414 5.96 -2.32 31.09
CA ARG A 414 4.71 -3.09 31.15
C ARG A 414 3.78 -2.79 29.96
N ALA A 415 3.73 -1.53 29.51
CA ALA A 415 2.90 -1.14 28.37
C ALA A 415 3.38 -1.78 27.05
N TRP A 416 4.71 -1.88 26.88
CA TRP A 416 5.31 -2.52 25.72
C TRP A 416 5.12 -4.04 25.73
N GLY A 417 5.19 -4.67 26.91
CA GLY A 417 4.85 -6.08 27.07
C GLY A 417 3.40 -6.37 26.70
N GLU A 418 2.45 -5.56 27.18
CA GLU A 418 1.03 -5.67 26.80
C GLU A 418 0.82 -5.44 25.29
N LEU A 419 1.53 -4.48 24.69
CA LEU A 419 1.46 -4.23 23.24
C LEU A 419 1.84 -5.48 22.45
N LEU A 420 2.98 -6.10 22.77
CA LEU A 420 3.46 -7.31 22.09
C LEU A 420 2.52 -8.49 22.31
N LEU A 421 2.02 -8.68 23.54
CA LEU A 421 1.11 -9.77 23.86
C LEU A 421 -0.23 -9.62 23.12
N VAL A 422 -0.86 -8.44 23.18
CA VAL A 422 -2.15 -8.17 22.56
C VAL A 422 -2.06 -8.27 21.04
N ASN A 423 -1.10 -7.58 20.42
CA ASN A 423 -0.97 -7.60 18.97
C ASN A 423 -0.47 -8.95 18.46
N GLY A 424 0.42 -9.62 19.19
CA GLY A 424 0.87 -10.97 18.87
C GLY A 424 -0.28 -11.98 18.93
N ALA A 425 -1.14 -11.91 19.94
CA ALA A 425 -2.33 -12.77 20.04
C ALA A 425 -3.30 -12.52 18.88
N ILE A 426 -3.53 -11.25 18.50
CA ILE A 426 -4.43 -10.92 17.39
C ILE A 426 -3.85 -11.39 16.06
N LEU A 427 -2.56 -11.19 15.80
CA LEU A 427 -1.90 -11.72 14.61
C LEU A 427 -1.96 -13.24 14.55
N GLY A 428 -1.78 -13.92 15.71
CA GLY A 428 -1.95 -15.37 15.81
C GLY A 428 -3.37 -15.82 15.49
N LEU A 429 -4.39 -15.12 15.97
CA LEU A 429 -5.80 -15.41 15.65
C LEU A 429 -6.10 -15.18 14.16
N ILE A 430 -5.62 -14.09 13.57
CA ILE A 430 -5.76 -13.82 12.13
C ILE A 430 -5.12 -14.96 11.33
N TYR A 431 -3.89 -15.35 11.69
CA TYR A 431 -3.18 -16.44 11.02
C TYR A 431 -3.93 -17.77 11.09
N LEU A 432 -4.51 -18.11 12.25
CA LEU A 432 -5.32 -19.32 12.42
C LEU A 432 -6.65 -19.26 11.63
N ALA A 433 -7.20 -18.06 11.43
CA ALA A 433 -8.43 -17.86 10.67
C ALA A 433 -8.21 -17.80 9.15
N THR A 434 -6.98 -17.58 8.67
CA THR A 434 -6.66 -17.39 7.24
C THR A 434 -7.25 -18.48 6.34
N PRO A 435 -7.10 -19.79 6.61
CA PRO A 435 -7.61 -20.82 5.70
C PRO A 435 -9.13 -20.78 5.54
N LEU A 436 -9.85 -20.48 6.62
CA LEU A 436 -11.31 -20.37 6.62
C LEU A 436 -11.77 -19.16 5.79
N VAL A 437 -11.08 -18.02 5.96
CA VAL A 437 -11.38 -16.79 5.20
C VAL A 437 -11.09 -16.98 3.72
N GLU A 438 -9.96 -17.59 3.37
CA GLU A 438 -9.59 -17.88 1.97
C GLU A 438 -10.62 -18.79 1.29
N GLN A 439 -11.05 -19.86 1.97
CA GLN A 439 -12.08 -20.76 1.44
C GLN A 439 -13.37 -20.00 1.12
N ARG A 440 -13.89 -19.22 2.08
CA ARG A 440 -15.15 -18.49 1.93
C ARG A 440 -15.08 -17.37 0.90
N LEU A 441 -13.96 -16.64 0.84
CA LEU A 441 -13.74 -15.63 -0.20
C LEU A 441 -13.68 -16.27 -1.59
N GLY A 442 -13.11 -17.48 -1.71
CA GLY A 442 -13.11 -18.25 -2.95
C GLY A 442 -14.52 -18.62 -3.41
N GLU A 443 -15.36 -19.12 -2.50
CA GLU A 443 -16.78 -19.43 -2.78
C GLU A 443 -17.55 -18.20 -3.29
N LEU A 444 -17.40 -17.06 -2.61
CA LEU A 444 -18.06 -15.80 -2.99
C LEU A 444 -17.53 -15.23 -4.31
N ALA A 445 -16.23 -15.35 -4.59
CA ALA A 445 -15.64 -14.86 -5.84
C ALA A 445 -16.21 -15.60 -7.06
N VAL A 446 -16.41 -16.91 -6.96
CA VAL A 446 -17.03 -17.73 -8.01
C VAL A 446 -18.48 -17.28 -8.27
N GLN A 447 -19.23 -16.95 -7.22
CA GLN A 447 -20.61 -16.47 -7.35
C GLN A 447 -20.70 -15.05 -7.88
N PHE A 448 -19.84 -14.13 -7.43
CA PHE A 448 -19.78 -12.77 -7.98
C PHE A 448 -19.47 -12.79 -9.47
N GLN A 449 -18.61 -13.71 -9.91
CA GLN A 449 -18.32 -13.90 -11.33
C GLN A 449 -19.51 -14.48 -12.10
N ALA A 450 -20.40 -15.26 -11.45
CA ALA A 450 -21.64 -15.74 -12.03
C ALA A 450 -22.76 -14.70 -12.07
N LEU A 451 -22.75 -13.72 -11.15
CA LEU A 451 -23.74 -12.63 -11.04
C LEU A 451 -23.39 -11.38 -11.84
N MET A 452 -22.15 -11.24 -12.30
CA MET A 452 -21.76 -10.19 -13.25
C MET A 452 -22.35 -10.56 -14.63
N PRO A 453 -23.38 -9.85 -15.14
CA PRO A 453 -23.72 -10.00 -16.55
C PRO A 453 -22.50 -9.66 -17.39
N ASP A 454 -22.22 -10.42 -18.45
CA ASP A 454 -21.27 -10.05 -19.49
C ASP A 454 -21.53 -8.57 -19.81
N GLN A 455 -20.62 -7.68 -19.40
CA GLN A 455 -20.84 -6.26 -19.62
C GLN A 455 -20.91 -6.04 -21.14
N PRO A 456 -22.05 -5.54 -21.68
CA PRO A 456 -22.03 -5.04 -23.03
C PRO A 456 -21.07 -3.86 -23.03
N ALA A 457 -20.09 -3.89 -23.94
CA ALA A 457 -19.16 -2.81 -24.17
C ALA A 457 -19.91 -1.47 -24.14
N SER A 458 -19.53 -0.60 -23.22
CA SER A 458 -20.13 0.71 -23.03
C SER A 458 -19.92 1.57 -24.29
N SER A 459 -20.90 1.58 -25.20
CA SER A 459 -21.03 2.61 -26.22
C SER A 459 -21.85 3.77 -25.66
N LYS A 460 -21.17 4.75 -25.05
CA LYS A 460 -21.71 6.12 -24.95
C LYS A 460 -20.60 7.12 -25.27
N ALA A 461 -20.51 7.47 -26.54
CA ALA A 461 -20.19 8.80 -27.02
C ALA A 461 -20.74 8.95 -28.44
N GLY A 462 -21.68 9.87 -28.64
CA GLY A 462 -22.20 10.22 -29.97
C GLY A 462 -23.72 10.33 -30.05
N GLN A 463 -24.30 11.27 -29.32
CA GLN A 463 -25.66 11.73 -29.55
C GLN A 463 -25.66 12.65 -30.79
N GLY A 464 -26.56 12.38 -31.75
CA GLY A 464 -27.02 13.38 -32.71
C GLY A 464 -27.10 12.92 -34.17
N ARG A 465 -28.26 12.39 -34.60
CA ARG A 465 -29.21 13.10 -35.47
C ARG A 465 -30.36 12.19 -35.88
N HIS A 466 -31.52 12.81 -35.95
CA HIS A 466 -32.77 12.34 -36.54
C HIS A 466 -32.57 11.62 -37.88
N GLU A 467 -33.31 10.53 -38.11
CA GLU A 467 -34.35 10.52 -39.15
C GLU A 467 -35.27 9.29 -39.03
N GLN A 468 -36.48 9.47 -39.56
CA GLN A 468 -37.72 8.73 -39.36
C GLN A 468 -37.84 7.47 -40.22
N SER A 469 -38.84 6.64 -39.86
CA SER A 469 -39.55 5.66 -40.72
C SER A 469 -38.73 4.43 -41.16
N THR A 470 -39.27 3.22 -41.22
CA THR A 470 -40.62 2.83 -41.63
C THR A 470 -40.95 1.43 -41.10
N VAL A 471 -42.21 1.24 -40.77
CA VAL A 471 -42.88 -0.05 -40.54
C VAL A 471 -43.00 -0.81 -41.85
N VAL A 472 -42.70 -2.12 -41.85
CA VAL A 472 -43.33 -3.12 -42.74
C VAL A 472 -43.58 -4.41 -41.94
N PRO A 473 -44.81 -4.96 -41.93
CA PRO A 473 -45.16 -6.20 -41.25
C PRO A 473 -45.17 -7.42 -42.19
N GLY A 474 -44.94 -8.60 -41.62
CA GLY A 474 -45.37 -9.89 -42.15
C GLY A 474 -44.26 -10.75 -42.79
N LEU A 475 -44.03 -11.94 -42.23
CA LEU A 475 -44.39 -13.19 -42.91
C LEU A 475 -44.25 -14.41 -42.00
N ASP A 476 -45.12 -15.36 -42.31
CA ASP A 476 -45.65 -16.47 -41.52
C ASP A 476 -44.70 -17.62 -41.14
N VAL A 477 -45.26 -18.40 -40.23
CA VAL A 477 -44.86 -19.66 -39.62
C VAL A 477 -44.68 -20.79 -40.64
N GLU A 478 -43.62 -21.59 -40.49
CA GLU A 478 -43.67 -23.03 -40.76
C GLU A 478 -43.13 -23.81 -39.56
N GLN A 479 -44.03 -24.56 -38.92
CA GLN A 479 -43.72 -25.61 -37.95
C GLN A 479 -43.28 -26.86 -38.71
N GLY A 480 -42.00 -27.22 -38.59
CA GLY A 480 -41.48 -28.54 -38.93
C GLY A 480 -41.03 -29.29 -37.67
N SER A 481 -41.79 -30.30 -37.29
CA SER A 481 -41.46 -31.24 -36.22
C SER A 481 -40.24 -32.11 -36.57
N GLY A 482 -39.21 -32.12 -35.73
CA GLY A 482 -38.03 -32.98 -35.92
C GLY A 482 -37.07 -32.96 -34.73
N THR A 483 -37.31 -33.87 -33.78
CA THR A 483 -36.36 -34.51 -32.85
C THR A 483 -34.97 -33.89 -32.61
N GLY A 484 -34.72 -33.45 -31.36
CA GLY A 484 -33.42 -33.55 -30.70
C GLY A 484 -32.35 -32.52 -31.08
N ALA A 485 -32.54 -31.24 -30.75
CA ALA A 485 -31.47 -30.25 -30.80
C ALA A 485 -30.96 -29.91 -29.38
N ARG A 486 -29.67 -30.18 -29.13
CA ARG A 486 -28.89 -29.53 -28.06
C ARG A 486 -29.14 -28.01 -28.14
N PRO A 487 -29.17 -27.28 -27.01
CA PRO A 487 -29.28 -25.84 -27.08
C PRO A 487 -28.09 -25.30 -27.89
N LEU A 488 -28.39 -24.73 -29.06
CA LEU A 488 -27.46 -23.96 -29.86
C LEU A 488 -27.09 -22.73 -29.05
N THR A 489 -26.04 -22.83 -28.24
CA THR A 489 -25.38 -21.67 -27.68
C THR A 489 -24.94 -20.80 -28.85
N LEU A 490 -25.50 -19.59 -28.94
CA LEU A 490 -25.05 -18.57 -29.89
C LEU A 490 -23.52 -18.46 -29.80
N PRO A 491 -22.79 -18.46 -30.93
CA PRO A 491 -21.34 -18.32 -30.91
C PRO A 491 -20.91 -17.03 -30.20
N THR A 492 -20.38 -17.15 -28.98
CA THR A 492 -19.78 -16.04 -28.23
C THR A 492 -18.29 -15.99 -28.53
N GLY A 493 -17.80 -14.89 -29.09
CA GLY A 493 -16.38 -14.71 -29.40
C GLY A 493 -16.12 -13.61 -30.43
N PRO A 494 -14.87 -13.17 -30.60
CA PRO A 494 -14.53 -12.19 -31.62
C PRO A 494 -14.87 -12.72 -33.01
N ARG A 495 -15.15 -11.82 -33.95
CA ARG A 495 -15.17 -12.18 -35.37
C ARG A 495 -13.73 -12.35 -35.86
N PHE A 496 -13.46 -13.47 -36.51
CA PHE A 496 -12.19 -13.69 -37.17
C PHE A 496 -12.20 -13.08 -38.57
N GLY A 497 -11.12 -12.39 -38.94
CA GLY A 497 -10.91 -11.90 -40.29
C GLY A 497 -10.13 -12.89 -41.15
N ASP A 498 -10.07 -12.63 -42.45
CA ASP A 498 -9.14 -13.36 -43.32
C ASP A 498 -7.71 -13.03 -42.90
N GLY A 499 -6.89 -14.06 -42.69
CA GLY A 499 -5.57 -13.87 -42.12
C GLY A 499 -4.79 -15.16 -41.92
N THR A 500 -3.57 -15.00 -41.41
CA THR A 500 -2.68 -16.13 -41.14
C THR A 500 -2.37 -16.23 -39.65
N LEU A 501 -2.34 -17.45 -39.16
CA LEU A 501 -1.88 -17.78 -37.82
C LEU A 501 -0.71 -18.74 -37.95
N SER A 502 0.45 -18.35 -37.41
CA SER A 502 1.63 -19.20 -37.36
C SER A 502 1.98 -19.56 -35.93
N ILE A 503 2.38 -20.80 -35.73
CA ILE A 503 2.81 -21.34 -34.44
C ILE A 503 4.22 -21.92 -34.61
N ARG A 504 5.14 -21.58 -33.72
CA ARG A 504 6.51 -22.08 -33.75
C ARG A 504 7.07 -22.31 -32.36
N ARG A 505 8.08 -23.17 -32.28
CA ARG A 505 8.94 -23.26 -31.11
C ARG A 505 9.75 -21.98 -30.97
N ASP A 506 9.95 -21.54 -29.73
CA ASP A 506 10.67 -20.30 -29.43
C ASP A 506 11.78 -20.56 -28.40
N LEU A 507 11.72 -19.96 -27.21
CA LEU A 507 12.80 -20.06 -26.22
C LEU A 507 12.64 -21.23 -25.25
N PHE A 508 13.75 -21.89 -24.90
CA PHE A 508 13.82 -22.91 -23.86
C PHE A 508 14.47 -22.37 -22.58
N PHE A 509 13.92 -22.76 -21.44
CA PHE A 509 14.38 -22.39 -20.11
C PHE A 509 14.92 -23.64 -19.42
N SER A 510 16.23 -23.67 -19.25
CA SER A 510 16.91 -24.74 -18.51
C SER A 510 16.74 -24.49 -17.01
N ASP A 511 15.84 -25.25 -16.39
CA ASP A 511 15.68 -25.35 -14.94
C ASP A 511 15.78 -26.83 -14.56
N GLU A 512 16.53 -27.15 -13.51
CA GLU A 512 16.78 -28.52 -13.08
C GLU A 512 15.49 -29.23 -12.59
N LYS A 513 14.56 -28.46 -11.99
CA LYS A 513 13.33 -28.96 -11.39
C LYS A 513 12.07 -28.70 -12.23
N ASP A 514 12.02 -27.61 -13.00
CA ASP A 514 10.87 -27.27 -13.87
C ASP A 514 11.32 -26.70 -15.23
N PRO A 515 11.91 -27.53 -16.11
CA PRO A 515 12.32 -27.09 -17.43
C PRO A 515 11.11 -26.72 -18.29
N ARG A 516 11.24 -25.64 -19.06
CA ARG A 516 10.11 -25.05 -19.80
C ARG A 516 10.47 -24.66 -21.21
N LEU A 517 9.46 -24.62 -22.08
CA LEU A 517 9.61 -24.22 -23.46
C LEU A 517 8.48 -23.25 -23.85
N TRP A 518 8.81 -22.20 -24.58
CA TRP A 518 7.82 -21.33 -25.17
C TRP A 518 7.45 -21.75 -26.58
N VAL A 519 6.16 -21.66 -26.84
CA VAL A 519 5.56 -21.75 -28.16
C VAL A 519 5.02 -20.37 -28.50
N ARG A 520 5.53 -19.78 -29.57
CA ARG A 520 5.15 -18.45 -30.04
C ARG A 520 4.10 -18.57 -31.12
N LEU A 521 3.02 -17.82 -30.95
CA LEU A 521 2.00 -17.60 -31.95
C LEU A 521 2.16 -16.22 -32.57
N ARG A 522 1.90 -16.12 -33.87
CA ARG A 522 1.83 -14.86 -34.58
C ARG A 522 0.60 -14.88 -35.48
N ALA A 523 -0.29 -13.91 -35.26
CA ALA A 523 -1.48 -13.66 -36.05
C ALA A 523 -1.28 -12.39 -36.88
N ASP A 524 -1.46 -12.54 -38.19
CA ASP A 524 -1.40 -11.45 -39.17
C ASP A 524 -2.79 -11.34 -39.83
N GLY A 525 -3.46 -10.19 -39.68
CA GLY A 525 -4.79 -9.92 -40.27
C GLY A 525 -5.99 -10.59 -39.60
N LEU A 526 -5.75 -11.57 -38.72
CA LEU A 526 -6.78 -12.44 -38.12
C LEU A 526 -7.80 -11.72 -37.21
N PHE A 527 -7.41 -10.59 -36.60
CA PHE A 527 -8.23 -9.80 -35.68
C PHE A 527 -8.41 -8.36 -36.19
N PRO A 528 -9.22 -8.13 -37.23
CA PRO A 528 -9.35 -6.81 -37.84
C PRO A 528 -9.93 -5.80 -36.83
N GLY A 529 -9.22 -4.68 -36.63
CA GLY A 529 -9.69 -3.55 -35.81
C GLY A 529 -9.67 -3.76 -34.29
N MET A 530 -9.21 -4.90 -33.79
CA MET A 530 -9.09 -5.15 -32.35
C MET A 530 -7.73 -4.72 -31.79
N LYS A 531 -7.77 -4.01 -30.65
CA LYS A 531 -6.55 -3.71 -29.87
C LYS A 531 -6.08 -4.99 -29.12
N PRO A 532 -4.77 -5.17 -28.87
CA PRO A 532 -4.22 -6.40 -28.26
C PRO A 532 -4.86 -6.80 -26.93
N GLY A 533 -5.21 -5.82 -26.08
CA GLY A 533 -5.91 -6.06 -24.80
C GLY A 533 -7.42 -6.24 -24.91
N ALA A 534 -8.00 -6.11 -26.11
CA ALA A 534 -9.42 -6.33 -26.37
C ALA A 534 -9.70 -7.71 -26.99
N ILE A 535 -8.66 -8.48 -27.32
CA ILE A 535 -8.80 -9.85 -27.83
C ILE A 535 -9.02 -10.77 -26.62
N PRO A 536 -10.17 -11.46 -26.51
CA PRO A 536 -10.41 -12.36 -25.40
C PRO A 536 -9.38 -13.48 -25.38
N GLY A 537 -8.75 -13.75 -24.23
CA GLY A 537 -7.74 -14.81 -24.08
C GLY A 537 -8.25 -16.21 -24.42
N LYS A 538 -9.57 -16.41 -24.40
CA LYS A 538 -10.25 -17.66 -24.82
C LYS A 538 -10.44 -17.79 -26.33
N ALA A 539 -10.31 -16.71 -27.10
CA ALA A 539 -10.55 -16.70 -28.54
C ALA A 539 -9.60 -17.65 -29.28
N VAL A 540 -8.37 -17.79 -28.81
CA VAL A 540 -7.39 -18.74 -29.32
C VAL A 540 -6.67 -19.38 -28.15
N GLN A 541 -6.69 -20.70 -28.06
CA GLN A 541 -6.03 -21.48 -27.01
C GLN A 541 -5.09 -22.49 -27.65
N VAL A 542 -3.93 -22.70 -27.03
CA VAL A 542 -2.98 -23.77 -27.40
C VAL A 542 -2.96 -24.83 -26.32
N ARG A 543 -3.40 -26.03 -26.67
CA ARG A 543 -3.40 -27.21 -25.80
C ARG A 543 -2.30 -28.16 -26.24
N ILE A 544 -1.33 -28.40 -25.38
CA ILE A 544 -0.25 -29.36 -25.66
C ILE A 544 -0.73 -30.77 -25.28
N ARG A 545 -0.49 -31.74 -26.17
CA ARG A 545 -0.78 -33.15 -25.93
C ARG A 545 0.47 -33.94 -25.58
N GLU A 546 1.57 -33.66 -26.28
CA GLU A 546 2.85 -34.33 -26.07
C GLU A 546 4.02 -33.47 -26.55
N ALA A 547 5.17 -33.63 -25.90
CA ALA A 547 6.45 -33.10 -26.34
C ALA A 547 7.44 -34.26 -26.30
N ARG A 548 7.98 -34.71 -27.43
CA ARG A 548 8.80 -35.93 -27.50
C ARG A 548 10.27 -35.62 -27.72
N ALA A 549 11.09 -36.40 -27.02
CA ALA A 549 12.53 -36.45 -27.23
C ALA A 549 12.90 -37.20 -28.52
N ARG A 550 14.15 -37.08 -28.97
CA ARG A 550 14.72 -37.87 -30.08
C ARG A 550 14.60 -39.39 -29.87
N ASN A 551 14.68 -39.85 -28.63
CA ASN A 551 14.49 -41.27 -28.27
C ASN A 551 13.02 -41.69 -28.12
N GLY A 552 12.06 -40.84 -28.49
CA GLY A 552 10.63 -41.11 -28.45
C GLY A 552 9.96 -40.91 -27.07
N ARG A 553 10.74 -40.62 -26.00
CA ARG A 553 10.20 -40.38 -24.65
C ARG A 553 9.34 -39.11 -24.62
N ASN A 554 8.16 -39.18 -24.03
CA ASN A 554 7.34 -37.99 -23.76
C ASN A 554 7.96 -37.19 -22.60
N LEU A 555 8.27 -35.94 -22.86
CA LEU A 555 8.86 -34.96 -21.97
C LEU A 555 7.83 -33.99 -21.42
N TYR A 556 6.58 -34.00 -21.89
CA TYR A 556 5.54 -33.09 -21.42
C TYR A 556 5.04 -33.45 -20.02
N ASN A 557 4.98 -32.45 -19.14
CA ASN A 557 4.54 -32.62 -17.75
C ASN A 557 3.06 -32.20 -17.57
N ALA A 558 2.14 -33.08 -17.98
CA ALA A 558 0.70 -32.85 -17.87
C ALA A 558 0.20 -32.74 -16.40
N ALA A 559 0.96 -33.23 -15.42
CA ALA A 559 0.59 -33.18 -14.00
C ALA A 559 0.87 -31.81 -13.34
N SER A 560 1.60 -30.93 -14.04
CA SER A 560 1.90 -29.58 -13.58
C SER A 560 0.62 -28.82 -13.20
N ARG A 561 0.66 -28.06 -12.10
CA ARG A 561 -0.47 -27.22 -11.65
C ARG A 561 -0.88 -26.19 -12.71
N PHE A 562 0.05 -25.80 -13.58
CA PHE A 562 -0.15 -24.84 -14.66
C PHE A 562 -0.85 -25.44 -15.88
N GLU A 563 -0.74 -26.76 -16.09
CA GLU A 563 -1.43 -27.47 -17.18
C GLU A 563 -2.83 -27.95 -16.75
N ARG A 564 -3.08 -28.07 -15.44
CA ARG A 564 -4.39 -28.43 -14.89
C ARG A 564 -5.36 -27.25 -14.78
N ASN A 565 -4.86 -26.02 -14.68
CA ASN A 565 -5.68 -24.83 -14.52
C ASN A 565 -5.78 -24.05 -15.84
N THR A 566 -7.00 -23.99 -16.40
CA THR A 566 -7.31 -23.35 -17.67
C THR A 566 -7.01 -21.85 -17.72
N PHE A 567 -6.90 -21.18 -16.57
CA PHE A 567 -6.48 -19.77 -16.49
C PHE A 567 -5.11 -19.54 -17.14
N PHE A 568 -4.17 -20.48 -16.97
CA PHE A 568 -2.82 -20.36 -17.54
C PHE A 568 -2.73 -20.77 -19.02
N HIS A 569 -3.86 -21.19 -19.61
CA HIS A 569 -3.95 -21.51 -21.03
C HIS A 569 -4.39 -20.30 -21.88
N GLU A 570 -4.83 -19.21 -21.24
CA GLU A 570 -5.23 -17.99 -21.92
C GLU A 570 -4.01 -17.29 -22.53
N LEU A 571 -4.11 -16.98 -23.82
CA LEU A 571 -3.04 -16.31 -24.55
C LEU A 571 -3.11 -14.80 -24.32
N GLN A 572 -2.00 -14.22 -23.87
CA GLN A 572 -1.82 -12.76 -23.85
C GLN A 572 -1.24 -12.30 -25.18
N TRP A 573 -2.03 -11.51 -25.91
CA TRP A 573 -1.66 -10.96 -27.20
C TRP A 573 -0.91 -9.63 -27.03
N MET A 574 0.21 -9.52 -27.71
CA MET A 574 1.11 -8.37 -27.75
C MET A 574 1.22 -7.87 -29.18
N HIS A 575 1.46 -6.57 -29.37
CA HIS A 575 1.62 -5.97 -30.70
C HIS A 575 3.09 -5.66 -30.96
N ASP A 576 3.67 -6.19 -32.05
CA ASP A 576 5.07 -5.89 -32.41
C ASP A 576 5.22 -4.68 -33.37
N GLY A 577 4.10 -4.01 -33.68
CA GLY A 577 4.04 -2.89 -34.62
C GLY A 577 3.49 -3.29 -36.00
N LYS A 578 3.58 -4.57 -36.39
CA LYS A 578 3.01 -5.09 -37.66
C LYS A 578 2.13 -6.33 -37.47
N SER A 579 2.33 -7.08 -36.39
CA SER A 579 1.62 -8.34 -36.13
C SER A 579 1.24 -8.50 -34.66
N LEU A 580 0.23 -9.33 -34.41
CA LEU A 580 -0.15 -9.74 -33.07
C LEU A 580 0.58 -11.02 -32.71
N THR A 581 1.26 -11.03 -31.56
CA THR A 581 2.04 -12.18 -31.09
C THR A 581 1.57 -12.62 -29.72
N ALA A 582 1.56 -13.93 -29.46
CA ALA A 582 1.25 -14.48 -28.16
C ALA A 582 2.24 -15.59 -27.79
N LEU A 583 2.44 -15.81 -26.49
CA LEU A 583 3.33 -16.85 -25.98
C LEU A 583 2.55 -17.85 -25.14
N ARG A 584 2.81 -19.14 -25.36
CA ARG A 584 2.33 -20.24 -24.52
C ARG A 584 3.53 -20.94 -23.89
N THR A 585 3.54 -21.02 -22.56
CA THR A 585 4.54 -21.81 -21.83
C THR A 585 4.14 -23.28 -21.76
N VAL A 586 5.09 -24.16 -22.02
CA VAL A 586 4.94 -25.61 -21.98
C VAL A 586 5.85 -26.16 -20.90
N HIS A 587 5.27 -26.80 -19.88
CA HIS A 587 6.03 -27.42 -18.79
C HIS A 587 6.51 -28.82 -19.17
N LEU A 588 7.79 -29.10 -18.88
CA LEU A 588 8.42 -30.38 -19.19
C LEU A 588 8.76 -31.15 -17.91
N LEU A 589 9.08 -32.43 -18.04
CA LEU A 589 9.48 -33.27 -16.93
C LEU A 589 10.83 -32.80 -16.36
N PRO A 590 11.05 -32.92 -15.04
CA PRO A 590 12.31 -32.53 -14.40
C PRO A 590 13.53 -33.19 -15.07
N GLY A 591 14.65 -32.45 -15.16
CA GLY A 591 15.92 -32.93 -15.71
C GLY A 591 16.08 -32.84 -17.24
N VAL A 592 15.14 -32.23 -17.98
CA VAL A 592 15.32 -31.89 -19.40
C VAL A 592 16.26 -30.68 -19.53
N LYS A 593 17.34 -30.81 -20.31
CA LYS A 593 18.44 -29.82 -20.32
C LYS A 593 18.59 -29.00 -21.61
N GLN A 594 18.13 -29.49 -22.77
CA GLN A 594 18.31 -28.81 -24.06
C GLN A 594 17.04 -28.81 -24.91
N ALA A 595 16.81 -27.70 -25.62
CA ALA A 595 15.70 -27.55 -26.56
C ALA A 595 15.81 -28.52 -27.75
N ASP A 596 17.05 -28.80 -28.19
CA ASP A 596 17.37 -29.63 -29.36
C ASP A 596 17.03 -31.11 -29.17
N ASP A 597 16.87 -31.54 -27.91
CA ASP A 597 16.39 -32.88 -27.59
C ASP A 597 14.90 -33.04 -27.91
N ILE A 598 14.13 -31.94 -27.93
CA ILE A 598 12.68 -31.94 -28.20
C ILE A 598 12.46 -31.92 -29.71
N VAL A 599 12.23 -33.10 -30.27
CA VAL A 599 12.11 -33.29 -31.74
C VAL A 599 10.68 -33.03 -32.23
N LEU A 600 9.68 -33.16 -31.35
CA LEU A 600 8.28 -33.07 -31.75
C LEU A 600 7.43 -32.49 -30.63
N ILE A 601 6.62 -31.48 -30.94
CA ILE A 601 5.55 -31.00 -30.06
C ILE A 601 4.24 -31.17 -30.79
N LYS A 602 3.32 -31.95 -30.22
CA LYS A 602 1.96 -32.06 -30.73
C LYS A 602 0.99 -31.41 -29.80
N GLY A 603 0.02 -30.73 -30.40
CA GLY A 603 -1.05 -30.09 -29.67
C GLY A 603 -2.24 -29.81 -30.56
N GLU A 604 -3.18 -29.08 -29.99
CA GLU A 604 -4.37 -28.60 -30.64
C GLU A 604 -4.50 -27.11 -30.41
N LEU A 605 -4.81 -26.41 -31.48
CA LEU A 605 -5.21 -25.02 -31.47
C LEU A 605 -6.74 -24.98 -31.41
N VAL A 606 -7.31 -24.41 -30.35
CA VAL A 606 -8.75 -24.21 -30.21
C VAL A 606 -9.06 -22.75 -30.46
N MET A 607 -9.88 -22.46 -31.46
CA MET A 607 -10.36 -21.12 -31.77
C MET A 607 -11.86 -21.04 -31.51
N GLU A 608 -12.28 -19.97 -30.85
CA GLU A 608 -13.68 -19.72 -30.48
C GLU A 608 -14.07 -18.33 -30.97
N GLY A 609 -14.93 -18.27 -32.00
CA GLY A 609 -15.36 -17.05 -32.66
C GLY A 609 -16.84 -17.01 -32.94
N SER A 610 -17.39 -15.81 -33.11
CA SER A 610 -18.82 -15.66 -33.40
C SER A 610 -19.21 -16.12 -34.81
N ASP A 611 -18.24 -16.14 -35.73
CA ASP A 611 -18.36 -16.50 -37.14
C ASP A 611 -17.93 -17.96 -37.41
N ILE A 612 -16.92 -18.45 -36.71
CA ILE A 612 -16.37 -19.82 -36.89
C ILE A 612 -16.88 -20.83 -35.86
N GLY A 613 -17.60 -20.39 -34.82
CA GLY A 613 -17.95 -21.23 -33.68
C GLY A 613 -16.70 -21.71 -32.93
N ARG A 614 -16.75 -22.94 -32.38
CA ARG A 614 -15.58 -23.58 -31.76
C ARG A 614 -14.91 -24.52 -32.74
N MET A 615 -13.70 -24.15 -33.16
CA MET A 615 -12.88 -24.90 -34.09
C MET A 615 -11.63 -25.45 -33.39
N THR A 616 -11.27 -26.70 -33.66
CA THR A 616 -10.05 -27.32 -33.11
C THR A 616 -9.18 -27.83 -34.25
N VAL A 617 -7.92 -27.40 -34.30
CA VAL A 617 -6.97 -27.75 -35.34
C VAL A 617 -5.74 -28.43 -34.72
N PRO A 618 -5.44 -29.69 -35.07
CA PRO A 618 -4.24 -30.35 -34.59
C PRO A 618 -2.99 -29.75 -35.26
N PHE A 619 -1.90 -29.65 -34.50
CA PHE A 619 -0.60 -29.22 -35.01
C PHE A 619 0.52 -30.14 -34.52
N ALA A 620 1.58 -30.19 -35.32
CA ALA A 620 2.81 -30.89 -34.99
C ALA A 620 4.00 -30.01 -35.37
N LEU A 621 4.68 -29.46 -34.37
CA LEU A 621 5.92 -28.72 -34.58
C LEU A 621 7.06 -29.73 -34.67
N ARG A 622 7.68 -29.80 -35.85
CA ARG A 622 8.90 -30.57 -36.11
C ARG A 622 9.98 -29.54 -36.45
N ASP A 623 11.09 -29.58 -35.71
CA ASP A 623 12.17 -28.60 -35.80
C ASP A 623 11.69 -27.15 -35.52
N ASP A 624 12.52 -26.14 -35.83
CA ASP A 624 12.18 -24.72 -35.62
C ASP A 624 11.27 -24.13 -36.72
N GLN A 625 10.68 -24.98 -37.57
CA GLN A 625 9.82 -24.52 -38.65
C GLN A 625 8.42 -24.12 -38.13
N PRO A 626 7.92 -22.93 -38.49
CA PRO A 626 6.58 -22.51 -38.13
C PRO A 626 5.53 -23.32 -38.90
N VAL A 627 4.52 -23.83 -38.20
CA VAL A 627 3.30 -24.34 -38.84
C VAL A 627 2.36 -23.17 -39.08
N ARG A 628 1.84 -23.02 -40.31
CA ARG A 628 0.96 -21.92 -40.72
C ARG A 628 -0.44 -22.42 -41.02
N PHE A 629 -1.41 -21.65 -40.56
CA PHE A 629 -2.83 -21.82 -40.79
C PHE A 629 -3.35 -20.58 -41.52
N GLU A 630 -4.03 -20.79 -42.64
CA GLU A 630 -4.71 -19.72 -43.36
C GLU A 630 -6.20 -19.82 -43.06
N LEU A 631 -6.79 -18.72 -42.62
CA LEU A 631 -8.22 -18.59 -42.42
C LEU A 631 -8.77 -17.74 -43.57
N GLU A 632 -9.62 -18.35 -44.40
CA GLU A 632 -10.34 -17.69 -45.50
C GLU A 632 -11.83 -18.03 -45.39
N ALA A 633 -12.68 -17.02 -45.32
CA ALA A 633 -14.15 -17.18 -45.28
C ALA A 633 -14.63 -18.19 -44.19
N GLY A 634 -14.03 -18.13 -43.00
CA GLY A 634 -14.38 -18.99 -41.87
C GLY A 634 -13.95 -20.46 -42.00
N ARG A 635 -13.11 -20.80 -42.99
CA ARG A 635 -12.51 -22.13 -43.13
C ARG A 635 -10.99 -22.06 -42.95
N ILE A 636 -10.44 -22.98 -42.17
CA ILE A 636 -8.99 -23.12 -42.03
C ILE A 636 -8.47 -24.13 -43.04
N ARG A 637 -7.48 -23.71 -43.80
CA ARG A 637 -6.65 -24.63 -44.58
C ARG A 637 -5.29 -24.72 -43.91
N PRO A 638 -4.77 -25.94 -43.61
CA PRO A 638 -3.34 -26.07 -43.46
C PRO A 638 -2.73 -25.59 -44.77
N ALA A 639 -1.73 -24.72 -44.71
CA ALA A 639 -1.03 -24.25 -45.89
C ALA A 639 -0.26 -25.44 -46.50
N GLY A 640 -0.98 -26.30 -47.24
CA GLY A 640 -0.45 -27.43 -47.97
C GLY A 640 0.05 -26.97 -49.33
N ASP A 641 1.21 -27.49 -49.71
CA ASP A 641 1.96 -27.21 -50.94
C ASP A 641 1.06 -27.07 -52.18
N ARG A 642 0.64 -25.84 -52.48
CA ARG A 642 -0.03 -25.51 -53.74
C ARG A 642 1.06 -25.35 -54.80
N PRO A 643 1.04 -26.09 -55.92
CA PRO A 643 1.86 -25.74 -57.06
C PRO A 643 1.28 -24.44 -57.67
N PRO A 644 2.11 -23.43 -57.97
CA PRO A 644 1.62 -22.15 -58.42
C PRO A 644 1.30 -22.19 -59.92
N GLY A 645 0.03 -22.03 -60.27
CA GLY A 645 -0.45 -21.68 -61.60
C GLY A 645 -1.81 -21.01 -61.43
N SER A 646 -2.14 -19.87 -62.03
CA SER A 646 -1.48 -19.05 -63.03
C SER A 646 -1.91 -17.60 -62.78
N GLY A 647 -0.94 -16.75 -62.48
CA GLY A 647 -1.17 -15.37 -62.06
C GLY A 647 0.11 -14.75 -61.54
N GLN A 648 1.13 -14.72 -62.40
CA GLN A 648 2.42 -14.05 -62.21
C GLN A 648 3.12 -14.32 -60.86
N MET A 649 3.53 -15.57 -60.66
CA MET A 649 4.64 -15.88 -59.75
C MET A 649 5.94 -15.85 -60.54
N SER A 650 6.59 -14.68 -60.54
CA SER A 650 8.04 -14.62 -60.71
C SER A 650 8.67 -15.28 -59.48
N GLU A 651 9.55 -16.25 -59.72
CA GLU A 651 10.33 -16.95 -58.71
C GLU A 651 10.94 -16.00 -57.67
N ALA A 652 10.35 -15.94 -56.47
CA ALA A 652 11.01 -15.46 -55.27
C ALA A 652 11.43 -16.66 -54.44
N LYS A 653 12.40 -17.42 -54.97
CA LYS A 653 13.49 -17.99 -54.14
C LYS A 653 13.77 -16.97 -53.05
N THR A 654 13.72 -17.34 -51.77
CA THR A 654 13.99 -16.46 -50.61
C THR A 654 15.29 -15.70 -50.82
N ARG A 655 15.22 -14.61 -51.58
CA ARG A 655 16.24 -13.58 -51.64
C ARG A 655 15.90 -12.79 -50.41
N SER A 656 16.66 -13.04 -49.35
CA SER A 656 17.08 -11.96 -48.48
C SER A 656 17.19 -10.71 -49.33
N ALA A 657 16.51 -9.62 -48.94
CA ALA A 657 16.65 -8.34 -49.62
C ALA A 657 18.13 -8.15 -49.98
N PRO A 658 18.46 -7.79 -51.25
CA PRO A 658 19.84 -7.74 -51.69
C PRO A 658 20.61 -6.95 -50.65
N LEU A 659 21.60 -7.60 -50.05
CA LEU A 659 22.42 -6.95 -49.04
C LEU A 659 22.96 -5.67 -49.68
N PRO A 660 22.90 -4.54 -48.97
CA PRO A 660 23.51 -3.30 -49.41
C PRO A 660 24.89 -3.57 -50.03
N LYS A 661 25.23 -2.84 -51.11
CA LYS A 661 26.55 -2.98 -51.74
C LYS A 661 27.67 -2.60 -50.77
N ASP A 662 27.37 -1.69 -49.84
CA ASP A 662 28.28 -1.33 -48.77
C ASP A 662 28.36 -2.47 -47.73
N PRO A 663 29.57 -2.97 -47.42
CA PRO A 663 29.75 -4.10 -46.51
C PRO A 663 29.33 -3.78 -45.07
N ASN A 664 29.47 -2.53 -44.59
CA ASN A 664 29.01 -2.13 -43.26
C ASN A 664 27.48 -2.17 -43.20
N GLU A 665 26.81 -1.57 -44.18
CA GLU A 665 25.34 -1.60 -44.25
C GLU A 665 24.79 -3.03 -44.41
N ALA A 666 25.49 -3.89 -45.15
CA ALA A 666 25.15 -5.31 -45.28
C ALA A 666 25.26 -6.07 -43.94
N ALA A 667 26.35 -5.86 -43.20
CA ALA A 667 26.56 -6.47 -41.90
C ALA A 667 25.50 -6.03 -40.88
N TYR A 668 25.10 -4.76 -40.92
CA TYR A 668 24.06 -4.20 -40.07
C TYR A 668 22.66 -4.72 -40.45
N ALA A 669 22.37 -4.84 -41.74
CA ALA A 669 21.12 -5.42 -42.22
C ALA A 669 20.95 -6.87 -41.74
N LEU A 670 22.04 -7.65 -41.70
CA LEU A 670 22.04 -9.00 -41.12
C LEU A 670 21.79 -8.99 -39.61
N TYR A 671 22.37 -8.04 -38.88
CA TYR A 671 22.11 -7.84 -37.44
C TYR A 671 20.63 -7.51 -37.18
N GLN A 672 20.05 -6.58 -37.95
CA GLN A 672 18.64 -6.17 -37.84
C GLN A 672 17.66 -7.28 -38.21
N GLN A 673 18.07 -8.20 -39.10
CA GLN A 673 17.30 -9.40 -39.44
C GLN A 673 17.40 -10.53 -38.38
N GLY A 674 18.13 -10.32 -37.28
CA GLY A 674 18.35 -11.34 -36.25
C GLY A 674 19.35 -12.42 -36.64
N ARG A 675 20.05 -12.27 -37.78
CA ARG A 675 21.03 -13.23 -38.30
C ARG A 675 22.42 -12.95 -37.70
N TYR A 676 22.49 -12.97 -36.36
CA TYR A 676 23.66 -12.49 -35.61
C TYR A 676 24.95 -13.22 -35.97
N ARG A 677 24.92 -14.55 -36.16
CA ARG A 677 26.11 -15.33 -36.56
C ARG A 677 26.63 -14.98 -37.96
N GLU A 678 25.74 -14.57 -38.87
CA GLU A 678 26.12 -14.15 -40.22
C GLU A 678 26.64 -12.72 -40.24
N SER A 679 26.02 -11.84 -39.44
CA SER A 679 26.51 -10.49 -39.18
C SER A 679 27.92 -10.52 -38.59
N ILE A 680 28.18 -11.36 -37.56
CA ILE A 680 29.51 -11.53 -36.97
C ILE A 680 30.55 -11.94 -38.01
N ARG A 681 30.27 -12.96 -38.84
CA ARG A 681 31.21 -13.40 -39.89
C ARG A 681 31.52 -12.30 -40.92
N MET A 682 30.58 -11.40 -41.18
CA MET A 682 30.78 -10.28 -42.09
C MET A 682 31.57 -9.16 -41.41
N LEU A 683 31.24 -8.84 -40.16
CA LEU A 683 31.98 -7.88 -39.34
C LEU A 683 33.41 -8.33 -39.09
N ASP A 684 33.67 -9.64 -38.93
CA ASP A 684 35.01 -10.21 -38.83
C ASP A 684 35.85 -9.90 -40.09
N ARG A 685 35.24 -9.96 -41.28
CA ARG A 685 35.92 -9.59 -42.53
C ARG A 685 36.17 -8.09 -42.61
N ILE A 686 35.17 -7.28 -42.27
CA ILE A 686 35.29 -5.81 -42.24
C ILE A 686 36.40 -5.38 -41.29
N ILE A 687 36.49 -5.99 -40.12
CA ILE A 687 37.52 -5.72 -39.11
C ILE A 687 38.89 -6.24 -39.56
N ALA A 688 38.95 -7.35 -40.29
CA ALA A 688 40.20 -7.84 -40.86
C ALA A 688 40.73 -6.90 -41.97
N ASP A 689 39.83 -6.32 -42.76
CA ASP A 689 40.17 -5.40 -43.86
C ASP A 689 40.46 -3.97 -43.33
N ASP A 690 39.70 -3.49 -42.35
CA ASP A 690 39.95 -2.24 -41.62
C ASP A 690 39.80 -2.43 -40.09
N PRO A 691 40.93 -2.72 -39.41
CA PRO A 691 40.93 -2.89 -37.95
C PRO A 691 40.54 -1.64 -37.16
N LYS A 692 40.56 -0.45 -37.78
CA LYS A 692 40.22 0.82 -37.11
C LYS A 692 38.75 1.20 -37.27
N ASN A 693 37.94 0.37 -37.93
CA ASN A 693 36.51 0.60 -38.08
C ASN A 693 35.77 0.40 -36.74
N SER A 694 35.72 1.46 -35.95
CA SER A 694 35.14 1.48 -34.60
C SER A 694 33.65 1.09 -34.57
N TRP A 695 32.92 1.41 -35.64
CA TRP A 695 31.52 1.02 -35.84
C TRP A 695 31.36 -0.50 -36.03
N ALA A 696 32.28 -1.16 -36.74
CA ALA A 696 32.22 -2.61 -36.95
C ALA A 696 32.46 -3.38 -35.66
N TRP A 697 33.44 -2.95 -34.85
CA TRP A 697 33.66 -3.49 -33.49
C TRP A 697 32.41 -3.32 -32.61
N TYR A 698 31.82 -2.12 -32.61
CA TYR A 698 30.59 -1.85 -31.86
C TYR A 698 29.41 -2.73 -32.29
N THR A 699 29.20 -2.86 -33.60
CA THR A 699 28.09 -3.67 -34.15
C THR A 699 28.29 -5.16 -33.86
N ARG A 700 29.55 -5.64 -33.85
CA ARG A 700 29.87 -7.04 -33.52
C ARG A 700 29.66 -7.32 -32.04
N ALA A 701 29.98 -6.35 -31.18
CA ALA A 701 29.68 -6.43 -29.76
C ALA A 701 28.19 -6.66 -29.47
N TRP A 702 27.32 -5.89 -30.15
CA TRP A 702 25.87 -6.07 -30.05
C TRP A 702 25.40 -7.44 -30.56
N ALA A 703 26.00 -7.92 -31.65
CA ALA A 703 25.68 -9.26 -32.16
C ALA A 703 26.08 -10.37 -31.17
N TYR A 704 27.24 -10.26 -30.49
CA TYR A 704 27.64 -11.17 -29.42
C TYR A 704 26.72 -11.08 -28.20
N TRP A 705 26.33 -9.87 -27.81
CA TRP A 705 25.39 -9.65 -26.71
C TRP A 705 24.04 -10.33 -26.96
N LYS A 706 23.50 -10.22 -28.18
CA LYS A 706 22.25 -10.89 -28.58
C LYS A 706 22.35 -12.41 -28.64
N LEU A 707 23.57 -12.96 -28.78
CA LEU A 707 23.84 -14.40 -28.69
C LEU A 707 24.19 -14.87 -27.27
N GLY A 708 24.27 -13.97 -26.29
CA GLY A 708 24.59 -14.26 -24.89
C GLY A 708 26.08 -14.39 -24.58
N ASP A 709 26.97 -14.14 -25.55
CA ASP A 709 28.44 -14.20 -25.36
C ASP A 709 28.95 -12.85 -24.84
N ARG A 710 28.70 -12.61 -23.54
CA ARG A 710 28.95 -11.31 -22.90
C ARG A 710 30.43 -10.93 -22.87
N ASP A 711 31.33 -11.89 -22.70
CA ASP A 711 32.77 -11.63 -22.59
C ASP A 711 33.33 -11.04 -23.89
N LYS A 712 32.93 -11.60 -25.05
CA LYS A 712 33.31 -11.04 -26.36
C LYS A 712 32.63 -9.71 -26.66
N ALA A 713 31.38 -9.55 -26.22
CA ALA A 713 30.67 -8.29 -26.38
C ALA A 713 31.40 -7.15 -25.65
N TYR A 714 31.78 -7.34 -24.38
CA TYR A 714 32.51 -6.30 -23.62
C TYR A 714 33.90 -6.01 -24.19
N ALA A 715 34.62 -7.02 -24.68
CA ALA A 715 35.90 -6.84 -25.33
C ALA A 715 35.78 -5.98 -26.61
N ASP A 716 34.77 -6.24 -27.44
CA ASP A 716 34.51 -5.49 -28.66
C ASP A 716 34.00 -4.06 -28.39
N VAL A 717 33.19 -3.84 -27.33
CA VAL A 717 32.83 -2.49 -26.86
C VAL A 717 34.06 -1.71 -26.42
N ALA A 718 34.97 -2.35 -25.67
CA ALA A 718 36.20 -1.71 -25.22
C ALA A 718 37.07 -1.27 -26.41
N MET A 719 37.23 -2.13 -27.40
CA MET A 719 37.96 -1.82 -28.63
C MET A 719 37.30 -0.69 -29.43
N ALA A 720 35.97 -0.71 -29.59
CA ALA A 720 35.24 0.36 -30.28
C ALA A 720 35.39 1.72 -29.58
N CYS A 721 35.38 1.75 -28.25
CA CYS A 721 35.62 2.97 -27.48
C CYS A 721 37.07 3.47 -27.63
N ASP A 722 38.05 2.57 -27.57
CA ASP A 722 39.47 2.95 -27.73
C ASP A 722 39.74 3.50 -29.15
N LEU A 723 38.93 3.12 -30.13
CA LEU A 723 38.91 3.67 -31.49
C LEU A 723 38.02 4.92 -31.65
N GLY A 724 37.49 5.48 -30.56
CA GLY A 724 36.76 6.76 -30.55
C GLY A 724 35.27 6.69 -30.82
N TYR A 725 34.63 5.52 -30.76
CA TYR A 725 33.18 5.41 -30.91
C TYR A 725 32.45 5.85 -29.63
N GLU A 726 31.85 7.04 -29.64
CA GLU A 726 31.29 7.70 -28.45
C GLU A 726 30.25 6.85 -27.72
N GLU A 727 29.38 6.17 -28.47
CA GLU A 727 28.33 5.30 -27.92
C GLU A 727 28.93 4.10 -27.18
N ALA A 728 30.02 3.52 -27.70
CA ALA A 728 30.75 2.44 -27.04
C ALA A 728 31.44 2.93 -25.75
N CYS A 729 31.97 4.15 -25.76
CA CYS A 729 32.57 4.74 -24.56
C CYS A 729 31.56 5.04 -23.45
N SER A 730 30.31 5.33 -23.81
CA SER A 730 29.23 5.46 -22.82
C SER A 730 28.92 4.13 -22.14
N LEU A 731 28.91 3.02 -22.92
CA LEU A 731 28.65 1.67 -22.42
C LEU A 731 29.81 1.10 -21.59
N LYS A 732 31.07 1.46 -21.90
CA LYS A 732 32.25 1.05 -21.12
C LYS A 732 32.30 1.66 -19.71
N ARG A 733 31.60 2.78 -19.47
CA ARG A 733 31.59 3.50 -18.18
C ARG A 733 30.49 3.03 -17.21
N GLN A 734 29.51 2.29 -17.71
CA GLN A 734 28.44 1.66 -16.92
C GLN A 734 28.90 0.29 -16.44
#